data_AF-M9UHB7-F1
#
_entry.id   AF-M9UHB7-F1
#
_cell.length_a   1.000
_cell.length_b   1.000
_cell.length_c   1.000
_cell.angle_alpha   90.00
_cell.angle_beta   90.00
_cell.angle_gamma   90.00
#
_symmetry.space_group_name_H-M   'P 1'
#
loop_
_entity.id
_entity.type
_entity.pdbx_description
1 polymer ?
#
loop_
_entity_poly.entity_id
_entity_poly.type
_entity_poly.pdbx_seq_one_letter_code
_entity_poly.pdbx_strand_id
1 'polypeptide(L)'
;MGLEEELKSLLGDSFHDELVERLSHSVDFGFVPELVWSGIKINIVPDYVAYPRSVEDIINVVRLGLKYKIPIVPYGRGTNRYGNAIPADGGILLDFSKMTNVTIDESNKMAIVEPGATWKLVDIYAQQKGLQLRTFPSSYDSTVGGGIAGDALGIGSYEYGFISDNVSFVEMVNPKGDLVRLEGKDLALVCGAEGTTGIIAKAGLKLRNFSPTEAMIISFDNLDQMMHAVGEFYREVIPAWHVQVRGPYISTYMAEKYKAPFEPQKWNMVILYPSPRSPLVEPKIYKIAQSYGGKVFEGEWTGWWSFNHGVAAALRTQGLLIHQHGLIHYTRLLDLLKNLEKSIGKLGELSPDGGFDVDIALERREVLLVNAFTQISVSPVDKKILYDLAKNTLMMDEFVKVNGSLLSIGIFAHKYAKNRLSSMGKTFSDLGVDRYEVIRKYKEETDPNEIFNPGKLFDPKNRAKAILEIPRRQQEALNFRFAIGFVKRLSPGGEVEGFKHVRRYLEDFADYSLMCIDCSMCVTVCPQYRLIPQWPYAPKGMFDFVRGAIAYYELNGSIDIPDSVIAEISGCHKCGLCDGVCPARIPISTLLIKLNSLVAKKLPEEPTVELSIFSDPELASVNDPNSQFVLWVGKNTVSNPAVAITALKILKKMGLKVKVVGTSADSGFLDYISGNGNRFLEKMKQNLDTVNNSLEIITITPEDYRTFSTAYKDYSKLAGAEVFFEVVPLELRLLKSIVIDGSNENINLHVACFSSEYSDEVIKRLSEKGFRVKKIEGCSGAILEKSLGKRADLMARAIGERYGKVVTLCPLAAAKFRSVGINAVTLIEFLAEKLGIQSAQYQVVSFQLDENSKEYIKKELIASILSSLNSQVNLIADTASFSTSGVDEYKKIIEPIIVQVVDNIGKTIASKLSGSIRQKSSQSSIDKAIVLAEYLKEISNTLSTIELDKVMQPFTSLLKSRVTEEYDENVVISAIIQLLRDNTEKLKTIIVTEISKTLG
;
A
#
# COMPACT_ATOMS: atom_id res chain seq x y z
N MET A 1 7.91 19.91 -25.39
CA MET A 1 7.95 18.92 -24.30
C MET A 1 6.70 18.06 -24.38
N GLY A 2 6.82 16.76 -24.15
CA GLY A 2 5.69 15.83 -24.04
C GLY A 2 4.94 16.01 -22.71
N LEU A 3 3.75 15.39 -22.57
CA LEU A 3 2.95 15.46 -21.34
C LEU A 3 3.73 14.98 -20.11
N GLU A 4 4.43 13.85 -20.23
CA GLU A 4 5.26 13.27 -19.16
C GLU A 4 6.35 14.25 -18.67
N GLU A 5 7.08 14.87 -19.60
CA GLU A 5 8.14 15.84 -19.29
C GLU A 5 7.58 17.08 -18.59
N GLU A 6 6.41 17.58 -19.01
CA GLU A 6 5.74 18.71 -18.37
C GLU A 6 5.22 18.36 -16.97
N LEU A 7 4.60 17.18 -16.80
CA LEU A 7 4.15 16.70 -15.48
C LEU A 7 5.33 16.52 -14.52
N LYS A 8 6.41 15.90 -14.98
CA LYS A 8 7.64 15.69 -14.21
C LYS A 8 8.29 17.01 -13.80
N SER A 9 8.33 17.99 -14.70
CA SER A 9 8.85 19.33 -14.44
C SER A 9 8.04 20.08 -13.37
N LEU A 10 6.71 19.97 -13.42
CA LEU A 10 5.81 20.69 -12.51
C LEU A 10 5.72 20.04 -11.13
N LEU A 11 5.64 18.71 -11.06
CA LEU A 11 5.31 17.97 -9.84
C LEU A 11 6.52 17.31 -9.16
N GLY A 12 7.64 17.15 -9.88
CA GLY A 12 8.85 16.50 -9.38
C GLY A 12 8.57 15.13 -8.76
N ASP A 13 8.92 14.96 -7.50
CA ASP A 13 8.71 13.74 -6.69
C ASP A 13 7.23 13.39 -6.41
N SER A 14 6.29 14.19 -6.92
CA SER A 14 4.85 13.94 -6.78
C SER A 14 4.23 13.37 -8.06
N PHE A 15 5.05 13.12 -9.09
CA PHE A 15 4.65 12.48 -10.34
C PHE A 15 5.23 11.07 -10.44
N HIS A 16 4.39 10.15 -10.93
CA HIS A 16 4.66 8.72 -11.02
C HIS A 16 4.07 8.11 -12.29
N ASP A 17 4.86 7.27 -12.94
CA ASP A 17 4.53 6.47 -14.12
C ASP A 17 4.86 4.98 -13.91
N GLU A 18 5.36 4.63 -12.72
CA GLU A 18 5.76 3.27 -12.37
C GLU A 18 4.55 2.32 -12.38
N LEU A 19 4.75 1.09 -12.86
CA LEU A 19 3.67 0.09 -12.98
C LEU A 19 2.99 -0.20 -11.63
N VAL A 20 3.76 -0.18 -10.54
CA VAL A 20 3.24 -0.40 -9.19
C VAL A 20 2.23 0.68 -8.77
N GLU A 21 2.55 1.94 -9.05
CA GLU A 21 1.71 3.10 -8.77
C GLU A 21 0.43 2.96 -9.59
N ARG A 22 0.56 2.71 -10.89
CA ARG A 22 -0.58 2.60 -11.80
C ARG A 22 -1.53 1.46 -11.46
N LEU A 23 -1.01 0.25 -11.19
CA LEU A 23 -1.85 -0.91 -10.85
C LEU A 23 -2.50 -0.80 -9.47
N SER A 24 -1.85 -0.17 -8.49
CA SER A 24 -2.47 0.03 -7.17
C SER A 24 -3.67 1.00 -7.18
N HIS A 25 -3.83 1.77 -8.25
CA HIS A 25 -4.93 2.72 -8.45
C HIS A 25 -5.92 2.29 -9.54
N SER A 26 -5.81 1.07 -10.08
CA SER A 26 -6.76 0.56 -11.08
C SER A 26 -7.98 -0.14 -10.46
N VAL A 27 -8.09 -0.14 -9.13
CA VAL A 27 -9.15 -0.81 -8.37
C VAL A 27 -9.69 0.07 -7.24
N ASP A 28 -10.90 -0.24 -6.79
CA ASP A 28 -11.46 0.24 -5.53
C ASP A 28 -12.02 -0.93 -4.70
N PHE A 29 -12.85 -0.66 -3.68
CA PHE A 29 -13.46 -1.73 -2.87
C PHE A 29 -14.40 -2.61 -3.71
N GLY A 30 -14.92 -2.11 -4.84
CA GLY A 30 -15.69 -2.89 -5.79
C GLY A 30 -14.82 -3.90 -6.51
N PHE A 31 -15.04 -5.18 -6.23
CA PHE A 31 -14.45 -6.25 -7.04
C PHE A 31 -15.22 -6.35 -8.36
N VAL A 32 -14.50 -6.40 -9.47
CA VAL A 32 -15.10 -6.47 -10.80
C VAL A 32 -14.86 -7.85 -11.40
N PRO A 33 -15.93 -8.60 -11.64
CA PRO A 33 -15.92 -9.85 -12.36
C PRO A 33 -15.11 -9.91 -13.67
N GLU A 34 -14.24 -10.93 -13.82
CA GLU A 34 -13.68 -11.39 -15.12
C GLU A 34 -14.75 -11.37 -16.23
N LEU A 35 -15.96 -11.88 -15.99
CA LEU A 35 -16.97 -11.92 -17.06
C LEU A 35 -17.58 -10.55 -17.43
N VAL A 36 -17.47 -9.55 -16.56
CA VAL A 36 -17.79 -8.17 -16.95
C VAL A 36 -16.68 -7.62 -17.83
N TRP A 37 -15.43 -7.94 -17.52
CA TRP A 37 -14.27 -7.43 -18.25
C TRP A 37 -13.95 -8.19 -19.53
N SER A 38 -14.27 -9.48 -19.60
CA SER A 38 -13.88 -10.36 -20.70
C SER A 38 -14.48 -9.89 -22.02
N GLY A 39 -13.59 -9.44 -22.91
CA GLY A 39 -13.93 -8.89 -24.22
C GLY A 39 -14.36 -7.42 -24.23
N ILE A 40 -14.45 -6.74 -23.08
CA ILE A 40 -14.61 -5.27 -23.04
C ILE A 40 -13.24 -4.63 -23.16
N LYS A 41 -13.03 -3.81 -24.20
CA LYS A 41 -11.80 -3.02 -24.38
C LYS A 41 -11.86 -1.73 -23.55
N ILE A 42 -11.72 -1.84 -22.24
CA ILE A 42 -11.63 -0.71 -21.32
C ILE A 42 -10.19 -0.54 -20.80
N ASN A 43 -9.75 0.71 -20.61
CA ASN A 43 -8.46 0.98 -20.00
C ASN A 43 -8.65 1.45 -18.55
N ILE A 44 -8.50 0.51 -17.60
CA ILE A 44 -8.64 0.78 -16.17
C ILE A 44 -7.34 1.19 -15.48
N VAL A 45 -6.21 1.06 -16.17
CA VAL A 45 -4.91 1.41 -15.62
C VAL A 45 -4.62 2.86 -16.00
N PRO A 46 -4.40 3.76 -15.03
CA PRO A 46 -4.03 5.12 -15.36
C PRO A 46 -2.69 5.14 -16.08
N ASP A 47 -2.47 6.13 -16.94
CA ASP A 47 -1.19 6.34 -17.60
C ASP A 47 -0.18 6.96 -16.62
N TYR A 48 -0.68 7.86 -15.76
CA TYR A 48 0.12 8.59 -14.78
C TYR A 48 -0.63 8.72 -13.44
N VAL A 49 0.12 8.71 -12.35
CA VAL A 49 -0.37 9.02 -11.00
C VAL A 49 0.32 10.28 -10.50
N ALA A 50 -0.48 11.24 -10.01
CA ALA A 50 0.00 12.51 -9.50
C ALA A 50 -0.55 12.76 -8.08
N TYR A 51 0.33 13.18 -7.17
CA TYR A 51 0.02 13.47 -5.77
C TYR A 51 0.08 14.98 -5.51
N PRO A 52 -0.97 15.76 -5.79
CA PRO A 52 -0.96 17.20 -5.57
C PRO A 52 -0.64 17.54 -4.11
N ARG A 53 0.08 18.64 -3.89
CA ARG A 53 0.39 19.20 -2.56
C ARG A 53 -0.30 20.55 -2.33
N SER A 54 -0.83 21.14 -3.40
CA SER A 54 -1.45 22.46 -3.37
C SER A 54 -2.58 22.57 -4.40
N VAL A 55 -3.39 23.63 -4.26
CA VAL A 55 -4.41 23.98 -5.25
C VAL A 55 -3.78 24.30 -6.62
N GLU A 56 -2.59 24.90 -6.62
CA GLU A 56 -1.88 25.23 -7.86
C GLU A 56 -1.46 23.96 -8.63
N ASP A 57 -1.07 22.90 -7.92
CA ASP A 57 -0.77 21.60 -8.56
C ASP A 57 -2.01 21.04 -9.26
N ILE A 58 -3.19 21.14 -8.63
CA ILE A 58 -4.47 20.71 -9.23
C ILE A 58 -4.75 21.52 -10.49
N ILE A 59 -4.63 22.85 -10.42
CA ILE A 59 -4.85 23.75 -11.56
C ILE A 59 -3.90 23.40 -12.71
N ASN A 60 -2.62 23.17 -12.40
CA ASN A 60 -1.61 22.81 -13.40
C ASN A 60 -1.91 21.47 -14.08
N VAL A 61 -2.28 20.45 -13.31
CA VAL A 61 -2.69 19.15 -13.89
C VAL A 61 -3.95 19.30 -14.73
N VAL A 62 -4.95 20.08 -14.29
CA VAL A 62 -6.17 20.36 -15.08
C VAL A 62 -5.84 21.07 -16.39
N ARG A 63 -4.98 22.09 -16.36
CA ARG A 63 -4.51 22.79 -17.57
C ARG A 63 -3.82 21.84 -18.55
N LEU A 64 -2.98 20.92 -18.05
CA LEU A 64 -2.36 19.88 -18.88
C LEU A 64 -3.38 18.89 -19.44
N GLY A 65 -4.33 18.41 -18.62
CA GLY A 65 -5.41 17.54 -19.07
C GLY A 65 -6.25 18.20 -20.18
N LEU A 66 -6.53 19.50 -20.07
CA LEU A 66 -7.20 20.29 -21.11
C LEU A 66 -6.35 20.44 -22.38
N LYS A 67 -5.07 20.82 -22.23
CA LYS A 67 -4.13 21.02 -23.33
C LYS A 67 -3.93 19.74 -24.16
N TYR A 68 -3.71 18.61 -23.49
CA TYR A 68 -3.44 17.31 -24.12
C TYR A 68 -4.71 16.48 -24.32
N LYS A 69 -5.87 16.97 -23.88
CA LYS A 69 -7.17 16.27 -23.90
C LYS A 69 -7.11 14.90 -23.22
N ILE A 70 -6.39 14.79 -22.11
CA ILE A 70 -6.21 13.55 -21.33
C ILE A 70 -7.15 13.57 -20.11
N PRO A 71 -7.87 12.48 -19.82
CA PRO A 71 -8.83 12.46 -18.73
C PRO A 71 -8.14 12.49 -17.37
N ILE A 72 -8.86 13.02 -16.38
CA ILE A 72 -8.41 13.20 -15.01
C ILE A 72 -9.37 12.47 -14.08
N VAL A 73 -8.81 11.61 -13.22
CA VAL A 73 -9.58 10.80 -12.27
C VAL A 73 -9.18 11.17 -10.85
N PRO A 74 -10.06 11.78 -10.04
CA PRO A 74 -9.75 12.04 -8.64
C PRO A 74 -9.78 10.75 -7.81
N TYR A 75 -8.78 10.57 -6.95
CA TYR A 75 -8.63 9.42 -6.09
C TYR A 75 -8.46 9.85 -4.62
N GLY A 76 -9.33 9.34 -3.76
CA GLY A 76 -9.24 9.51 -2.31
C GLY A 76 -8.44 8.39 -1.67
N ARG A 77 -9.13 7.31 -1.32
CA ARG A 77 -8.54 6.09 -0.69
C ARG A 77 -9.09 4.79 -1.30
N GLY A 78 -9.74 4.89 -2.47
CA GLY A 78 -10.37 3.73 -3.12
C GLY A 78 -11.43 3.00 -2.28
N THR A 79 -12.07 3.64 -1.29
CA THR A 79 -13.01 2.98 -0.37
C THR A 79 -14.45 2.88 -0.92
N ASN A 80 -14.68 3.31 -2.16
CA ASN A 80 -15.99 3.21 -2.84
C ASN A 80 -16.17 1.82 -3.49
N ARG A 81 -17.40 1.44 -3.84
CA ARG A 81 -17.76 0.08 -4.28
C ARG A 81 -18.21 -0.05 -5.73
N TYR A 82 -18.30 1.05 -6.47
CA TYR A 82 -18.99 1.08 -7.77
C TYR A 82 -18.08 1.49 -8.94
N GLY A 83 -16.75 1.48 -8.75
CA GLY A 83 -15.80 1.88 -9.77
C GLY A 83 -15.70 3.39 -9.93
N ASN A 84 -16.05 4.17 -8.90
CA ASN A 84 -16.02 5.64 -8.98
C ASN A 84 -14.59 6.17 -9.17
N ALA A 85 -13.61 5.50 -8.55
CA ALA A 85 -12.20 5.90 -8.54
C ALA A 85 -11.35 5.10 -9.54
N ILE A 86 -11.92 4.09 -10.20
CA ILE A 86 -11.25 3.28 -11.23
C ILE A 86 -11.22 4.09 -12.54
N PRO A 87 -10.08 4.33 -13.19
CA PRO A 87 -10.07 4.93 -14.52
C PRO A 87 -10.95 4.17 -15.52
N ALA A 88 -11.69 4.88 -16.37
CA ALA A 88 -12.47 4.23 -17.44
C ALA A 88 -11.78 4.34 -18.82
N ASP A 89 -10.73 5.15 -18.90
CA ASP A 89 -10.04 5.49 -20.15
C ASP A 89 -8.59 5.96 -19.89
N GLY A 90 -7.91 5.28 -18.95
CA GLY A 90 -6.56 5.64 -18.50
C GLY A 90 -6.46 7.08 -17.97
N GLY A 91 -5.43 7.80 -18.41
CA GLY A 91 -5.22 9.21 -18.12
C GLY A 91 -4.45 9.48 -16.83
N ILE A 92 -4.67 10.68 -16.27
CA ILE A 92 -3.98 11.17 -15.07
C ILE A 92 -4.86 10.90 -13.86
N LEU A 93 -4.39 10.09 -12.93
CA LEU A 93 -5.03 9.88 -11.64
C LEU A 93 -4.45 10.84 -10.59
N LEU A 94 -5.33 11.57 -9.90
CA LEU A 94 -4.96 12.54 -8.86
C LEU A 94 -5.24 11.97 -7.47
N ASP A 95 -4.20 11.52 -6.76
CA ASP A 95 -4.30 11.02 -5.38
C ASP A 95 -4.08 12.14 -4.35
N PHE A 96 -5.10 12.43 -3.55
CA PHE A 96 -5.07 13.53 -2.58
C PHE A 96 -4.36 13.23 -1.25
N SER A 97 -3.69 12.10 -1.08
CA SER A 97 -3.04 11.71 0.18
C SER A 97 -1.95 12.68 0.67
N LYS A 98 -1.47 13.60 -0.18
CA LYS A 98 -0.56 14.70 0.19
C LYS A 98 -1.26 16.03 0.53
N MET A 99 -2.59 16.12 0.39
CA MET A 99 -3.42 17.28 0.78
C MET A 99 -4.35 16.90 1.95
N THR A 100 -3.83 16.90 3.17
CA THR A 100 -4.51 16.40 4.38
C THR A 100 -4.70 17.43 5.49
N ASN A 101 -4.44 18.71 5.22
CA ASN A 101 -4.55 19.76 6.24
C ASN A 101 -5.99 19.93 6.75
N VAL A 102 -6.08 20.17 8.06
CA VAL A 102 -7.34 20.42 8.78
C VAL A 102 -7.13 21.61 9.71
N THR A 103 -8.02 22.59 9.62
CA THR A 103 -8.09 23.73 10.54
C THR A 103 -9.47 23.76 11.20
N ILE A 104 -9.52 23.99 12.51
CA ILE A 104 -10.78 24.08 13.25
C ILE A 104 -11.06 25.55 13.59
N ASP A 105 -12.18 26.06 13.09
CA ASP A 105 -12.75 27.35 13.48
C ASP A 105 -13.76 27.09 14.62
N GLU A 106 -13.30 27.34 15.85
CA GLU A 106 -14.08 27.12 17.06
C GLU A 106 -15.30 28.04 17.15
N SER A 107 -15.17 29.28 16.67
CA SER A 107 -16.21 30.31 16.75
C SER A 107 -17.40 29.94 15.87
N ASN A 108 -17.13 29.48 14.65
CA ASN A 108 -18.16 29.07 13.70
C ASN A 108 -18.50 27.58 13.78
N LYS A 109 -17.86 26.81 14.68
CA LYS A 109 -17.96 25.35 14.79
C LYS A 109 -17.81 24.69 13.43
N MET A 110 -16.70 24.97 12.76
CA MET A 110 -16.44 24.52 11.40
C MET A 110 -15.05 23.90 11.29
N ALA A 111 -14.93 22.80 10.56
CA ALA A 111 -13.63 22.30 10.10
C ALA A 111 -13.40 22.74 8.66
N ILE A 112 -12.28 23.39 8.40
CA ILE A 112 -11.79 23.73 7.05
C ILE A 112 -10.75 22.69 6.67
N VAL A 113 -10.98 21.96 5.58
CA VAL A 113 -10.25 20.73 5.29
C VAL A 113 -9.85 20.63 3.83
N GLU A 114 -8.68 20.06 3.59
CA GLU A 114 -8.23 19.61 2.27
C GLU A 114 -8.88 18.25 1.87
N PRO A 115 -9.00 17.94 0.57
CA PRO A 115 -9.77 16.79 0.09
C PRO A 115 -9.24 15.43 0.56
N GLY A 116 -7.94 15.30 0.81
CA GLY A 116 -7.31 14.07 1.29
C GLY A 116 -7.42 13.84 2.80
N ALA A 117 -7.83 14.86 3.57
CA ALA A 117 -8.03 14.71 5.00
C ALA A 117 -9.08 13.61 5.27
N THR A 118 -8.82 12.74 6.24
CA THR A 118 -9.78 11.69 6.61
C THR A 118 -10.78 12.19 7.63
N TRP A 119 -12.00 11.62 7.65
CA TRP A 119 -12.99 11.98 8.69
C TRP A 119 -12.43 11.76 10.09
N LYS A 120 -11.65 10.69 10.30
CA LYS A 120 -10.91 10.45 11.56
C LYS A 120 -9.99 11.60 11.94
N LEU A 121 -9.20 12.11 11.00
CA LEU A 121 -8.28 13.21 11.28
C LEU A 121 -9.06 14.49 11.67
N VAL A 122 -10.15 14.77 10.98
CA VAL A 122 -11.03 15.90 11.29
C VAL A 122 -11.62 15.78 12.69
N ASP A 123 -12.12 14.60 13.06
CA ASP A 123 -12.72 14.40 14.37
C ASP A 123 -11.69 14.53 15.49
N ILE A 124 -10.47 13.98 15.31
CA ILE A 124 -9.38 14.12 16.29
C ILE A 124 -9.07 15.60 16.55
N TYR A 125 -8.93 16.41 15.49
CA TYR A 125 -8.66 17.84 15.67
C TYR A 125 -9.86 18.61 16.24
N ALA A 126 -11.09 18.26 15.86
CA ALA A 126 -12.29 18.87 16.43
C ALA A 126 -12.40 18.57 17.94
N GLN A 127 -12.16 17.32 18.35
CA GLN A 127 -12.26 16.90 19.75
C GLN A 127 -11.23 17.60 20.65
N GLN A 128 -10.02 17.87 20.15
CA GLN A 128 -9.03 18.70 20.86
C GLN A 128 -9.54 20.11 21.18
N LYS A 129 -10.56 20.58 20.48
CA LYS A 129 -11.21 21.88 20.65
C LYS A 129 -12.60 21.78 21.30
N GLY A 130 -12.96 20.62 21.89
CA GLY A 130 -14.28 20.41 22.47
C GLY A 130 -15.42 20.36 21.45
N LEU A 131 -15.10 20.11 20.17
CA LEU A 131 -16.05 19.92 19.08
C LEU A 131 -16.01 18.48 18.56
N GLN A 132 -16.96 18.11 17.72
CA GLN A 132 -17.02 16.78 17.08
C GLN A 132 -17.71 16.89 15.72
N LEU A 133 -17.44 15.93 14.83
CA LEU A 133 -18.22 15.76 13.60
C LEU A 133 -19.72 15.58 13.90
N ARG A 134 -20.56 16.15 13.02
CA ARG A 134 -22.01 15.93 13.02
C ARG A 134 -22.38 14.60 12.41
N THR A 135 -21.84 14.33 11.23
CA THR A 135 -22.06 13.12 10.44
C THR A 135 -20.76 12.68 9.78
N PHE A 136 -20.59 11.39 9.54
CA PHE A 136 -19.48 10.84 8.76
C PHE A 136 -19.83 9.48 8.18
N PRO A 137 -19.22 9.08 7.05
CA PRO A 137 -19.47 7.76 6.44
C PRO A 137 -19.08 6.63 7.39
N SER A 138 -19.71 5.46 7.22
CA SER A 138 -19.30 4.26 7.97
C SER A 138 -17.83 3.92 7.76
N SER A 139 -17.22 4.27 6.61
CA SER A 139 -15.78 4.26 6.34
C SER A 139 -15.06 5.46 6.97
N TYR A 140 -14.93 5.50 8.30
CA TYR A 140 -14.36 6.64 9.04
C TYR A 140 -12.94 7.08 8.62
N ASP A 141 -12.13 6.15 8.13
CA ASP A 141 -10.78 6.42 7.60
C ASP A 141 -10.78 6.78 6.09
N SER A 142 -11.94 6.91 5.45
CA SER A 142 -12.05 7.48 4.09
C SER A 142 -11.81 9.00 4.07
N THR A 143 -11.55 9.56 2.89
CA THR A 143 -11.28 10.99 2.73
C THR A 143 -12.57 11.82 2.72
N VAL A 144 -12.47 13.06 3.19
CA VAL A 144 -13.59 14.01 3.15
C VAL A 144 -13.98 14.30 1.70
N GLY A 145 -13.01 14.51 0.80
CA GLY A 145 -13.27 14.76 -0.62
C GLY A 145 -14.10 13.65 -1.26
N GLY A 146 -13.75 12.38 -0.99
CA GLY A 146 -14.53 11.23 -1.47
C GLY A 146 -15.93 11.17 -0.85
N GLY A 147 -16.07 11.48 0.44
CA GLY A 147 -17.38 11.53 1.11
C GLY A 147 -18.32 12.61 0.57
N ILE A 148 -17.79 13.78 0.21
CA ILE A 148 -18.54 14.86 -0.45
C ILE A 148 -18.90 14.45 -1.87
N ALA A 149 -17.93 13.97 -2.66
CA ALA A 149 -18.14 13.59 -4.04
C ALA A 149 -19.13 12.41 -4.20
N GLY A 150 -19.24 11.53 -3.21
CA GLY A 150 -20.24 10.45 -3.17
C GLY A 150 -21.56 10.81 -2.48
N ASP A 151 -21.62 11.94 -1.75
CA ASP A 151 -22.76 12.38 -0.94
C ASP A 151 -23.35 11.24 -0.08
N ALA A 152 -22.47 10.67 0.75
CA ALA A 152 -22.76 9.46 1.53
C ALA A 152 -23.71 9.72 2.72
N LEU A 153 -24.17 8.61 3.32
CA LEU A 153 -24.92 8.56 4.57
C LEU A 153 -24.19 7.62 5.55
N GLY A 154 -24.24 7.90 6.86
CA GLY A 154 -23.46 7.14 7.85
C GLY A 154 -23.79 7.44 9.30
N ILE A 155 -22.77 7.50 10.16
CA ILE A 155 -22.96 7.79 11.59
C ILE A 155 -23.42 9.24 11.75
N GLY A 156 -24.41 9.46 12.63
CA GLY A 156 -24.95 10.80 12.90
C GLY A 156 -25.96 11.30 11.86
N SER A 157 -26.22 10.53 10.79
CA SER A 157 -27.17 10.90 9.74
C SER A 157 -28.60 10.97 10.21
N TYR A 158 -28.98 10.26 11.29
CA TYR A 158 -30.32 10.39 11.83
C TYR A 158 -30.59 11.86 12.20
N GLU A 159 -29.72 12.49 12.99
CA GLU A 159 -29.93 13.88 13.38
C GLU A 159 -29.59 14.88 12.26
N TYR A 160 -28.52 14.60 11.49
CA TYR A 160 -27.89 15.61 10.63
C TYR A 160 -27.97 15.33 9.13
N GLY A 161 -28.57 14.23 8.70
CA GLY A 161 -28.77 13.91 7.28
C GLY A 161 -27.52 13.45 6.54
N PHE A 162 -27.48 13.74 5.23
CA PHE A 162 -26.42 13.37 4.30
C PHE A 162 -25.17 14.22 4.53
N ILE A 163 -24.05 13.83 3.92
CA ILE A 163 -22.83 14.67 3.94
C ILE A 163 -23.14 16.08 3.41
N SER A 164 -23.89 16.21 2.31
CA SER A 164 -24.25 17.53 1.75
C SER A 164 -24.99 18.46 2.70
N ASP A 165 -25.82 17.95 3.63
CA ASP A 165 -26.49 18.75 4.66
C ASP A 165 -25.49 19.46 5.63
N ASN A 166 -24.29 18.87 5.74
CA ASN A 166 -23.27 19.24 6.70
C ASN A 166 -22.09 20.00 6.07
N VAL A 167 -22.07 20.12 4.74
CA VAL A 167 -21.12 20.96 4.02
C VAL A 167 -21.59 22.41 4.07
N SER A 168 -20.67 23.33 4.36
CA SER A 168 -20.92 24.79 4.33
C SER A 168 -20.49 25.39 3.00
N PHE A 169 -19.29 25.01 2.54
CA PHE A 169 -18.75 25.44 1.25
C PHE A 169 -17.81 24.39 0.68
N VAL A 170 -17.60 24.43 -0.64
CA VAL A 170 -16.54 23.68 -1.34
C VAL A 170 -15.81 24.61 -2.29
N GLU A 171 -14.49 24.61 -2.24
CA GLU A 171 -13.64 25.19 -3.29
C GLU A 171 -13.23 24.05 -4.23
N MET A 172 -13.50 24.19 -5.52
CA MET A 172 -13.15 23.20 -6.55
C MET A 172 -12.47 23.84 -7.74
N VAL A 173 -11.56 23.11 -8.38
CA VAL A 173 -11.04 23.45 -9.71
C VAL A 173 -12.02 22.90 -10.75
N ASN A 174 -12.64 23.79 -11.52
CA ASN A 174 -13.65 23.43 -12.51
C ASN A 174 -13.02 22.93 -13.83
N PRO A 175 -13.83 22.46 -14.80
CA PRO A 175 -13.33 21.98 -16.09
C PRO A 175 -12.71 23.04 -17.01
N LYS A 176 -12.73 24.32 -16.63
CA LYS A 176 -12.02 25.42 -17.30
C LYS A 176 -10.65 25.70 -16.68
N GLY A 177 -10.31 25.05 -15.57
CA GLY A 177 -9.07 25.27 -14.82
C GLY A 177 -9.15 26.40 -13.81
N ASP A 178 -10.34 26.91 -13.49
CA ASP A 178 -10.53 27.98 -12.51
C ASP A 178 -10.90 27.42 -11.14
N LEU A 179 -10.36 28.01 -10.08
CA LEU A 179 -10.80 27.77 -8.71
C LEU A 179 -12.12 28.51 -8.45
N VAL A 180 -13.18 27.77 -8.16
CA VAL A 180 -14.51 28.31 -7.84
C VAL A 180 -14.95 27.90 -6.44
N ARG A 181 -15.73 28.75 -5.78
CA ARG A 181 -16.31 28.49 -4.47
C ARG A 181 -17.81 28.27 -4.59
N LEU A 182 -18.28 27.14 -4.09
CA LEU A 182 -19.68 26.69 -4.13
C LEU A 182 -20.28 26.72 -2.72
N GLU A 183 -21.47 27.30 -2.59
CA GLU A 183 -22.21 27.40 -1.33
C GLU A 183 -23.72 27.25 -1.59
N GLY A 184 -24.49 26.86 -0.58
CA GLY A 184 -25.93 26.70 -0.68
C GLY A 184 -26.35 25.79 -1.83
N LYS A 185 -27.19 26.29 -2.74
CA LYS A 185 -27.70 25.52 -3.90
C LYS A 185 -26.60 25.07 -4.87
N ASP A 186 -25.49 25.80 -4.96
CA ASP A 186 -24.41 25.51 -5.91
C ASP A 186 -23.61 24.27 -5.51
N LEU A 187 -23.71 23.85 -4.24
CA LEU A 187 -23.14 22.58 -3.77
C LEU A 187 -23.72 21.36 -4.49
N ALA A 188 -24.88 21.49 -5.14
CA ALA A 188 -25.45 20.46 -5.99
C ALA A 188 -24.52 20.05 -7.15
N LEU A 189 -23.63 20.96 -7.59
CA LEU A 189 -22.67 20.67 -8.66
C LEU A 189 -21.55 19.73 -8.23
N VAL A 190 -21.28 19.59 -6.94
CA VAL A 190 -20.12 18.83 -6.44
C VAL A 190 -20.50 17.66 -5.53
N CYS A 191 -21.55 17.81 -4.72
CA CYS A 191 -22.02 16.73 -3.85
C CYS A 191 -22.64 15.62 -4.69
N GLY A 192 -22.14 14.39 -4.58
CA GLY A 192 -22.65 13.24 -5.34
C GLY A 192 -22.30 13.28 -6.84
N ALA A 193 -21.45 14.22 -7.27
CA ALA A 193 -21.04 14.36 -8.66
C ALA A 193 -19.88 13.43 -9.05
N GLU A 194 -19.33 12.68 -8.09
CA GLU A 194 -18.31 11.64 -8.31
C GLU A 194 -17.06 12.15 -9.08
N GLY A 195 -16.71 13.43 -8.94
CA GLY A 195 -15.57 14.04 -9.62
C GLY A 195 -15.78 14.36 -11.11
N THR A 196 -17.02 14.25 -11.61
CA THR A 196 -17.33 14.49 -13.02
C THR A 196 -17.43 15.96 -13.39
N THR A 197 -17.65 16.84 -12.42
CA THR A 197 -17.89 18.29 -12.62
C THR A 197 -16.73 19.18 -12.18
N GLY A 198 -15.70 18.61 -11.57
CA GLY A 198 -14.59 19.36 -11.00
C GLY A 198 -13.81 18.56 -9.96
N ILE A 199 -12.70 19.14 -9.52
CA ILE A 199 -11.80 18.55 -8.51
C ILE A 199 -11.89 19.36 -7.22
N ILE A 200 -12.31 18.72 -6.13
CA ILE A 200 -12.40 19.36 -4.80
C ILE A 200 -10.99 19.72 -4.31
N ALA A 201 -10.79 20.97 -3.92
CA ALA A 201 -9.52 21.49 -3.41
C ALA A 201 -9.59 21.87 -1.92
N LYS A 202 -10.77 22.27 -1.42
CA LYS A 202 -11.03 22.57 -0.01
C LYS A 202 -12.51 22.45 0.32
N ALA A 203 -12.85 22.13 1.56
CA ALA A 203 -14.24 22.12 2.04
C ALA A 203 -14.37 22.67 3.46
N GLY A 204 -15.54 23.24 3.77
CA GLY A 204 -15.94 23.62 5.12
C GLY A 204 -17.02 22.68 5.65
N LEU A 205 -16.78 21.99 6.77
CA LEU A 205 -17.69 21.02 7.39
C LEU A 205 -18.24 21.57 8.71
N LYS A 206 -19.56 21.46 8.92
CA LYS A 206 -20.20 21.86 10.17
C LYS A 206 -19.89 20.85 11.28
N LEU A 207 -19.51 21.36 12.45
CA LEU A 207 -19.24 20.60 13.67
C LEU A 207 -20.37 20.80 14.70
N ARG A 208 -20.39 19.93 15.70
CA ARG A 208 -21.21 20.04 16.91
C ARG A 208 -20.31 20.13 18.14
N ASN A 209 -20.89 20.47 19.29
CA ASN A 209 -20.17 20.35 20.55
C ASN A 209 -19.87 18.88 20.83
N PHE A 210 -18.68 18.60 21.36
CA PHE A 210 -18.37 17.28 21.88
C PHE A 210 -19.31 16.94 23.04
N SER A 211 -19.81 15.71 23.05
CA SER A 211 -20.59 15.15 24.15
C SER A 211 -20.29 13.65 24.26
N PRO A 212 -20.18 13.11 25.47
CA PRO A 212 -20.28 11.67 25.68
C PRO A 212 -21.55 11.13 25.02
N THR A 213 -21.43 9.94 24.42
CA THR A 213 -22.51 9.27 23.69
C THR A 213 -22.92 8.03 24.47
N GLU A 214 -24.21 7.93 24.76
CA GLU A 214 -24.86 6.76 25.35
C GLU A 214 -25.48 5.89 24.26
N ALA A 215 -25.66 4.61 24.58
CA ALA A 215 -26.24 3.61 23.69
C ALA A 215 -27.33 2.81 24.40
N MET A 216 -28.50 2.75 23.80
CA MET A 216 -29.57 1.82 24.19
C MET A 216 -29.88 0.87 23.04
N ILE A 217 -30.28 -0.34 23.38
CA ILE A 217 -30.67 -1.36 22.42
C ILE A 217 -32.08 -1.85 22.74
N ILE A 218 -32.92 -1.94 21.72
CA ILE A 218 -34.21 -2.63 21.78
C ILE A 218 -34.12 -3.88 20.90
N SER A 219 -34.36 -5.05 21.47
CA SER A 219 -34.46 -6.29 20.70
C SER A 219 -35.92 -6.66 20.43
N PHE A 220 -36.18 -7.23 19.25
CA PHE A 220 -37.51 -7.68 18.81
C PHE A 220 -37.45 -9.11 18.25
N ASP A 221 -38.49 -9.89 18.50
CA ASP A 221 -38.53 -11.30 18.10
C ASP A 221 -38.80 -11.47 16.60
N ASN A 222 -39.43 -10.48 15.95
CA ASN A 222 -39.76 -10.54 14.53
C ASN A 222 -39.73 -9.17 13.84
N LEU A 223 -39.78 -9.22 12.51
CA LEU A 223 -39.70 -8.06 11.63
C LEU A 223 -40.88 -7.08 11.83
N ASP A 224 -42.10 -7.58 12.04
CA ASP A 224 -43.29 -6.72 12.19
C ASP A 224 -43.21 -5.86 13.45
N GLN A 225 -42.79 -6.43 14.58
CA GLN A 225 -42.53 -5.69 15.82
C GLN A 225 -41.49 -4.59 15.61
N MET A 226 -40.36 -4.93 14.97
CA MET A 226 -39.30 -3.97 14.67
C MET A 226 -39.81 -2.84 13.76
N MET A 227 -40.57 -3.16 12.71
CA MET A 227 -41.13 -2.18 11.77
C MET A 227 -42.10 -1.21 12.44
N HIS A 228 -42.97 -1.72 13.32
CA HIS A 228 -43.87 -0.88 14.10
C HIS A 228 -43.10 0.04 15.06
N ALA A 229 -42.06 -0.48 15.71
CA ALA A 229 -41.19 0.32 16.56
C ALA A 229 -40.46 1.43 15.79
N VAL A 230 -39.95 1.16 14.57
CA VAL A 230 -39.36 2.18 13.69
C VAL A 230 -40.37 3.28 13.34
N GLY A 231 -41.61 2.90 12.99
CA GLY A 231 -42.66 3.87 12.71
C GLY A 231 -42.99 4.76 13.91
N GLU A 232 -43.10 4.17 15.10
CA GLU A 232 -43.31 4.94 16.33
C GLU A 232 -42.10 5.81 16.71
N PHE A 233 -40.89 5.32 16.47
CA PHE A 233 -39.66 6.08 16.67
C PHE A 233 -39.66 7.38 15.85
N TYR A 234 -40.11 7.33 14.59
CA TYR A 234 -40.29 8.53 13.77
C TYR A 234 -41.40 9.45 14.32
N ARG A 235 -42.56 8.90 14.73
CA ARG A 235 -43.67 9.68 15.30
C ARG A 235 -43.31 10.40 16.59
N GLU A 236 -42.53 9.76 17.46
CA GLU A 236 -42.09 10.30 18.74
C GLU A 236 -40.99 11.37 18.61
N VAL A 237 -40.37 11.51 17.43
CA VAL A 237 -39.29 12.46 17.14
C VAL A 237 -38.20 12.41 18.22
N ILE A 238 -37.66 11.21 18.44
CA ILE A 238 -36.67 10.98 19.49
C ILE A 238 -35.38 11.75 19.15
N PRO A 239 -34.80 12.55 20.08
CA PRO A 239 -33.62 13.37 19.80
C PRO A 239 -32.31 12.56 19.86
N ALA A 240 -32.31 11.40 19.19
CA ALA A 240 -31.13 10.57 18.98
C ALA A 240 -30.16 11.23 17.98
N TRP A 241 -28.89 10.84 18.06
CA TRP A 241 -27.87 11.26 17.11
C TRP A 241 -27.74 10.27 15.94
N HIS A 242 -27.75 8.97 16.24
CA HIS A 242 -27.66 7.90 15.25
C HIS A 242 -28.53 6.71 15.65
N VAL A 243 -29.14 6.05 14.67
CA VAL A 243 -30.02 4.91 14.91
C VAL A 243 -29.79 3.86 13.82
N GLN A 244 -29.68 2.60 14.24
CA GLN A 244 -29.38 1.49 13.36
C GLN A 244 -30.13 0.23 13.77
N VAL A 245 -30.62 -0.52 12.80
CA VAL A 245 -31.30 -1.81 13.01
C VAL A 245 -30.51 -2.92 12.34
N ARG A 246 -30.21 -3.98 13.08
CA ARG A 246 -29.53 -5.17 12.58
C ARG A 246 -30.46 -6.36 12.48
N GLY A 247 -30.32 -7.11 11.40
CA GLY A 247 -31.02 -8.37 11.22
C GLY A 247 -30.52 -9.50 12.12
N PRO A 248 -31.25 -10.63 12.16
CA PRO A 248 -31.01 -11.72 13.11
C PRO A 248 -29.65 -12.40 12.99
N TYR A 249 -29.14 -12.61 11.78
CA TYR A 249 -27.87 -13.31 11.57
C TYR A 249 -26.69 -12.45 12.02
N ILE A 250 -26.66 -11.20 11.57
CA ILE A 250 -25.65 -10.21 11.96
C ILE A 250 -25.64 -10.05 13.47
N SER A 251 -26.81 -9.92 14.09
CA SER A 251 -26.94 -9.81 15.55
C SER A 251 -26.37 -11.04 16.27
N THR A 252 -26.71 -12.25 15.81
CA THR A 252 -26.16 -13.51 16.32
C THR A 252 -24.64 -13.53 16.21
N TYR A 253 -24.11 -13.24 15.03
CA TYR A 253 -22.68 -13.30 14.76
C TYR A 253 -21.89 -12.32 15.65
N MET A 254 -22.40 -11.09 15.78
CA MET A 254 -21.81 -10.06 16.62
C MET A 254 -21.81 -10.46 18.10
N ALA A 255 -22.93 -11.02 18.59
CA ALA A 255 -23.03 -11.50 19.97
C ALA A 255 -22.06 -12.67 20.25
N GLU A 256 -21.99 -13.65 19.34
CA GLU A 256 -21.20 -14.86 19.56
C GLU A 256 -19.69 -14.63 19.40
N LYS A 257 -19.28 -13.93 18.33
CA LYS A 257 -17.87 -13.76 17.94
C LYS A 257 -17.21 -12.54 18.57
N TYR A 258 -17.94 -11.45 18.71
CA TYR A 258 -17.41 -10.19 19.26
C TYR A 258 -17.88 -9.91 20.68
N LYS A 259 -18.73 -10.77 21.26
CA LYS A 259 -19.31 -10.56 22.60
C LYS A 259 -20.04 -9.22 22.72
N ALA A 260 -20.54 -8.72 21.60
CA ALA A 260 -21.32 -7.49 21.57
C ALA A 260 -22.67 -7.72 22.28
N PRO A 261 -23.23 -6.70 22.95
CA PRO A 261 -24.51 -6.80 23.62
C PRO A 261 -25.64 -6.79 22.58
N PHE A 262 -25.85 -7.90 21.87
CA PHE A 262 -27.03 -8.11 21.02
C PHE A 262 -27.72 -9.38 21.46
N GLU A 263 -29.05 -9.41 21.36
CA GLU A 263 -29.76 -10.68 21.50
C GLU A 263 -29.60 -11.50 20.22
N PRO A 264 -29.04 -12.73 20.29
CA PRO A 264 -28.92 -13.62 19.14
C PRO A 264 -30.29 -13.98 18.55
N GLN A 265 -30.33 -14.24 17.25
CA GLN A 265 -31.51 -14.63 16.47
C GLN A 265 -32.66 -13.62 16.48
N LYS A 266 -32.40 -12.39 16.90
CA LYS A 266 -33.39 -11.30 17.01
C LYS A 266 -32.98 -10.07 16.21
N TRP A 267 -33.96 -9.23 15.92
CA TRP A 267 -33.73 -7.89 15.43
C TRP A 267 -33.23 -7.01 16.57
N ASN A 268 -32.18 -6.23 16.34
CA ASN A 268 -31.64 -5.32 17.36
C ASN A 268 -31.60 -3.91 16.81
N MET A 269 -32.36 -3.00 17.44
CA MET A 269 -32.38 -1.57 17.14
C MET A 269 -31.51 -0.84 18.15
N VAL A 270 -30.43 -0.24 17.68
CA VAL A 270 -29.49 0.55 18.48
C VAL A 270 -29.81 2.01 18.30
N ILE A 271 -29.87 2.72 19.43
CA ILE A 271 -30.12 4.15 19.49
C ILE A 271 -28.95 4.80 20.24
N LEU A 272 -28.22 5.67 19.54
CA LEU A 272 -27.11 6.45 20.09
C LEU A 272 -27.53 7.90 20.29
N TYR A 273 -27.25 8.46 21.46
CA TYR A 273 -27.61 9.85 21.78
C TYR A 273 -26.58 10.51 22.71
N PRO A 274 -26.45 11.84 22.68
CA PRO A 274 -25.64 12.57 23.65
C PRO A 274 -26.15 12.34 25.08
N SER A 275 -25.27 12.01 26.03
CA SER A 275 -25.63 11.77 27.44
C SER A 275 -26.56 12.81 28.06
N PRO A 276 -26.39 14.14 27.83
CA PRO A 276 -27.31 15.14 28.38
C PRO A 276 -28.77 15.01 27.89
N ARG A 277 -29.03 14.21 26.86
CA ARG A 277 -30.38 13.94 26.32
C ARG A 277 -31.04 12.69 26.90
N SER A 278 -30.37 11.91 27.75
CA SER A 278 -30.91 10.71 28.41
C SER A 278 -32.34 10.92 28.97
N PRO A 279 -32.63 11.98 29.76
CA PRO A 279 -33.96 12.20 30.33
C PRO A 279 -35.09 12.39 29.30
N LEU A 280 -34.75 12.74 28.05
CA LEU A 280 -35.70 12.93 26.95
C LEU A 280 -35.82 11.71 26.05
N VAL A 281 -34.75 10.91 25.95
CA VAL A 281 -34.64 9.79 25.01
C VAL A 281 -35.13 8.50 25.64
N GLU A 282 -34.63 8.15 26.82
CA GLU A 282 -34.88 6.83 27.43
C GLU A 282 -36.35 6.56 27.71
N PRO A 283 -37.16 7.49 28.28
CA PRO A 283 -38.58 7.24 28.52
C PRO A 283 -39.35 6.89 27.24
N LYS A 284 -38.98 7.52 26.12
CA LYS A 284 -39.58 7.24 24.81
C LYS A 284 -39.16 5.87 24.27
N ILE A 285 -37.90 5.47 24.47
CA ILE A 285 -37.40 4.15 24.11
C ILE A 285 -38.15 3.06 24.90
N TYR A 286 -38.30 3.22 26.22
CA TYR A 286 -39.06 2.29 27.05
C TYR A 286 -40.53 2.21 26.62
N LYS A 287 -41.16 3.35 26.29
CA LYS A 287 -42.53 3.38 25.77
C LYS A 287 -42.67 2.58 24.47
N ILE A 288 -41.77 2.78 23.50
CA ILE A 288 -41.76 2.05 22.23
C ILE A 288 -41.61 0.55 22.48
N ALA A 289 -40.65 0.16 23.31
CA ALA A 289 -40.40 -1.23 23.65
C ALA A 289 -41.63 -1.88 24.30
N GLN A 290 -42.26 -1.24 25.28
CA GLN A 290 -43.48 -1.74 25.93
C GLN A 290 -44.65 -1.88 24.95
N SER A 291 -44.78 -0.94 24.00
CA SER A 291 -45.90 -0.92 23.04
C SER A 291 -45.82 -2.02 21.99
N TYR A 292 -44.60 -2.47 21.65
CA TYR A 292 -44.37 -3.42 20.55
C TYR A 292 -43.62 -4.70 20.98
N GLY A 293 -43.57 -4.98 22.28
CA GLY A 293 -42.97 -6.21 22.82
C GLY A 293 -41.44 -6.27 22.72
N GLY A 294 -40.78 -5.12 22.67
CA GLY A 294 -39.33 -5.02 22.65
C GLY A 294 -38.71 -5.18 24.04
N LYS A 295 -37.52 -5.79 24.11
CA LYS A 295 -36.71 -5.85 25.33
C LYS A 295 -35.59 -4.83 25.27
N VAL A 296 -35.48 -4.00 26.31
CA VAL A 296 -34.50 -2.91 26.39
C VAL A 296 -33.34 -3.30 27.27
N PHE A 297 -32.13 -2.96 26.85
CA PHE A 297 -30.92 -3.06 27.67
C PHE A 297 -29.89 -2.03 27.21
N GLU A 298 -28.92 -1.76 28.09
CA GLU A 298 -27.81 -0.87 27.80
C GLU A 298 -26.91 -1.47 26.72
N GLY A 299 -26.55 -0.64 25.74
CA GLY A 299 -25.51 -0.94 24.78
C GLY A 299 -24.18 -0.33 25.23
N GLU A 300 -23.09 -0.77 24.60
CA GLU A 300 -21.78 -0.16 24.83
C GLU A 300 -21.34 0.58 23.56
N TRP A 301 -21.15 1.90 23.66
CA TRP A 301 -20.47 2.67 22.63
C TRP A 301 -18.97 2.77 22.96
N THR A 302 -18.20 1.75 22.54
CA THR A 302 -16.73 1.78 22.65
C THR A 302 -16.07 2.49 21.45
N GLY A 303 -16.79 3.37 20.77
CA GLY A 303 -16.35 4.03 19.55
C GLY A 303 -16.67 3.27 18.26
N TRP A 304 -16.26 3.87 17.14
CA TRP A 304 -16.62 3.48 15.78
C TRP A 304 -16.34 2.00 15.42
N TRP A 305 -15.29 1.40 15.99
CA TRP A 305 -14.81 0.06 15.62
C TRP A 305 -15.84 -1.05 15.91
N SER A 306 -16.43 -1.04 17.10
CA SER A 306 -17.31 -2.11 17.59
C SER A 306 -18.69 -2.11 16.93
N PHE A 307 -19.08 -0.97 16.37
CA PHE A 307 -20.43 -0.79 15.85
C PHE A 307 -20.57 -1.20 14.37
N ASN A 308 -19.78 -0.64 13.45
CA ASN A 308 -20.07 -0.79 12.01
C ASN A 308 -19.03 -1.54 11.20
N HIS A 309 -17.75 -1.41 11.53
CA HIS A 309 -16.71 -2.19 10.85
C HIS A 309 -16.62 -3.63 11.37
N GLY A 310 -17.06 -3.85 12.62
CA GLY A 310 -17.30 -5.18 13.17
C GLY A 310 -18.14 -6.05 12.25
N VAL A 311 -19.27 -5.56 11.73
CA VAL A 311 -20.19 -6.33 10.86
C VAL A 311 -19.60 -6.68 9.49
N ALA A 312 -19.02 -5.69 8.79
CA ALA A 312 -18.43 -5.96 7.48
C ALA A 312 -17.20 -6.87 7.57
N ALA A 313 -16.38 -6.71 8.62
CA ALA A 313 -15.24 -7.58 8.90
C ALA A 313 -15.68 -8.98 9.35
N ALA A 314 -16.61 -9.04 10.29
CA ALA A 314 -17.29 -10.24 10.79
C ALA A 314 -17.72 -11.14 9.64
N LEU A 315 -18.57 -10.60 8.79
CA LEU A 315 -19.19 -11.38 7.75
C LEU A 315 -18.17 -11.75 6.64
N ARG A 316 -17.14 -10.93 6.38
CA ARG A 316 -16.12 -11.24 5.34
C ARG A 316 -15.13 -12.31 5.77
N THR A 317 -14.93 -12.52 7.07
CA THR A 317 -14.17 -13.70 7.54
C THR A 317 -14.86 -15.03 7.23
N GLN A 318 -16.15 -15.02 6.87
CA GLN A 318 -16.89 -16.21 6.44
C GLN A 318 -16.73 -16.48 4.92
N GLY A 319 -16.12 -15.57 4.16
CA GLY A 319 -15.95 -15.69 2.72
C GLY A 319 -16.19 -14.37 1.98
N LEU A 320 -16.27 -14.44 0.66
CA LEU A 320 -16.63 -13.27 -0.14
C LEU A 320 -18.08 -12.90 0.15
N LEU A 321 -18.31 -11.66 0.60
CA LEU A 321 -19.65 -11.13 0.77
C LEU A 321 -20.02 -10.23 -0.38
N ILE A 322 -21.18 -10.49 -0.98
CA ILE A 322 -21.87 -9.48 -1.77
C ILE A 322 -22.53 -8.51 -0.80
N HIS A 323 -22.29 -7.22 -1.02
CA HIS A 323 -22.82 -6.16 -0.20
C HIS A 323 -23.40 -5.06 -1.09
N GLN A 324 -24.71 -4.87 -1.04
CA GLN A 324 -25.42 -3.83 -1.77
C GLN A 324 -26.09 -2.85 -0.80
N HIS A 325 -26.02 -1.56 -1.12
CA HIS A 325 -26.60 -0.52 -0.29
C HIS A 325 -27.61 0.29 -1.11
N GLY A 326 -28.75 0.61 -0.51
CA GLY A 326 -29.73 1.48 -1.13
C GLY A 326 -30.54 2.27 -0.12
N LEU A 327 -31.19 3.30 -0.62
CA LEU A 327 -32.02 4.24 0.10
C LEU A 327 -33.49 3.94 -0.21
N ILE A 328 -34.31 3.78 0.82
CA ILE A 328 -35.75 3.59 0.66
C ILE A 328 -36.51 4.44 1.68
N HIS A 329 -37.76 4.76 1.39
CA HIS A 329 -38.67 5.22 2.44
C HIS A 329 -38.98 4.07 3.39
N TYR A 330 -39.07 4.31 4.71
CA TYR A 330 -39.20 3.22 5.69
C TYR A 330 -40.41 2.31 5.45
N THR A 331 -41.53 2.85 4.94
CA THR A 331 -42.73 2.06 4.62
C THR A 331 -42.54 1.03 3.51
N ARG A 332 -41.44 1.11 2.75
CA ARG A 332 -41.11 0.18 1.65
C ARG A 332 -40.20 -0.97 2.07
N LEU A 333 -39.75 -1.02 3.33
CA LEU A 333 -38.81 -2.04 3.78
C LEU A 333 -39.39 -3.45 3.68
N LEU A 334 -40.66 -3.66 4.04
CA LEU A 334 -41.32 -4.96 3.92
C LEU A 334 -41.38 -5.46 2.46
N ASP A 335 -41.71 -4.56 1.52
CA ASP A 335 -41.74 -4.88 0.09
C ASP A 335 -40.34 -5.28 -0.40
N LEU A 336 -39.30 -4.53 0.01
CA LEU A 336 -37.91 -4.81 -0.33
C LEU A 336 -37.48 -6.18 0.19
N LEU A 337 -37.71 -6.46 1.48
CA LEU A 337 -37.29 -7.71 2.11
C LEU A 337 -37.99 -8.91 1.48
N LYS A 338 -39.30 -8.84 1.19
CA LYS A 338 -40.02 -9.91 0.48
C LYS A 338 -39.47 -10.17 -0.92
N ASN A 339 -39.16 -9.11 -1.65
CA ASN A 339 -38.60 -9.21 -2.99
C ASN A 339 -37.19 -9.79 -2.98
N LEU A 340 -36.35 -9.38 -2.03
CA LEU A 340 -35.05 -9.99 -1.80
C LEU A 340 -35.22 -11.46 -1.41
N GLU A 341 -36.10 -11.81 -0.47
CA GLU A 341 -36.34 -13.21 -0.09
C GLU A 341 -36.70 -14.10 -1.28
N LYS A 342 -37.54 -13.59 -2.18
CA LYS A 342 -37.89 -14.27 -3.42
C LYS A 342 -36.69 -14.44 -4.38
N SER A 343 -35.82 -13.43 -4.49
CA SER A 343 -34.72 -13.39 -5.45
C SER A 343 -33.43 -14.06 -4.97
N ILE A 344 -33.18 -14.05 -3.65
CA ILE A 344 -31.92 -14.49 -3.06
C ILE A 344 -32.07 -15.55 -1.96
N GLY A 345 -33.24 -15.74 -1.33
CA GLY A 345 -33.46 -16.74 -0.27
C GLY A 345 -33.78 -16.11 1.08
N LYS A 346 -33.99 -16.91 2.13
CA LYS A 346 -34.54 -16.44 3.43
C LYS A 346 -33.68 -15.38 4.13
N LEU A 347 -34.35 -14.43 4.77
CA LEU A 347 -33.72 -13.40 5.60
C LEU A 347 -33.17 -14.00 6.92
N GLY A 348 -31.97 -13.57 7.32
CA GLY A 348 -31.30 -14.10 8.51
C GLY A 348 -30.59 -15.44 8.29
N GLU A 349 -30.55 -15.94 7.05
CA GLU A 349 -29.75 -17.09 6.65
C GLU A 349 -28.67 -16.61 5.66
N LEU A 350 -27.39 -16.89 5.91
CA LEU A 350 -26.33 -16.66 4.93
C LEU A 350 -25.80 -18.01 4.45
N SER A 351 -26.11 -18.39 3.20
CA SER A 351 -25.53 -19.58 2.58
C SER A 351 -24.96 -19.28 1.18
N PRO A 352 -24.02 -20.09 0.68
CA PRO A 352 -23.43 -19.89 -0.64
C PRO A 352 -24.46 -19.88 -1.79
N ASP A 353 -25.48 -20.71 -1.69
CA ASP A 353 -26.49 -20.95 -2.74
C ASP A 353 -27.79 -20.14 -2.54
N GLY A 354 -27.91 -19.42 -1.43
CA GLY A 354 -29.06 -18.57 -1.12
C GLY A 354 -29.05 -17.97 0.29
N GLY A 355 -29.96 -17.03 0.57
CA GLY A 355 -30.07 -16.31 1.83
C GLY A 355 -29.37 -14.96 1.84
N PHE A 356 -29.83 -14.08 2.73
CA PHE A 356 -29.26 -12.76 2.97
C PHE A 356 -29.55 -12.26 4.39
N ASP A 357 -28.84 -11.21 4.80
CA ASP A 357 -29.19 -10.43 5.99
C ASP A 357 -29.01 -8.92 5.75
N VAL A 358 -29.55 -8.09 6.65
CA VAL A 358 -29.57 -6.64 6.48
C VAL A 358 -29.08 -5.86 7.72
N ASP A 359 -28.47 -4.72 7.45
CA ASP A 359 -28.12 -3.69 8.42
C ASP A 359 -28.64 -2.34 7.95
N ILE A 360 -29.40 -1.63 8.78
CA ILE A 360 -30.25 -0.53 8.34
C ILE A 360 -30.00 0.71 9.18
N ALA A 361 -29.48 1.77 8.58
CA ALA A 361 -29.35 3.07 9.26
C ALA A 361 -30.56 3.95 8.97
N LEU A 362 -31.06 4.64 9.99
CA LEU A 362 -32.20 5.55 9.87
C LEU A 362 -31.73 6.99 9.62
N GLU A 363 -32.56 7.74 8.91
CA GLU A 363 -32.42 9.17 8.64
C GLU A 363 -33.74 9.87 8.97
N ARG A 364 -33.70 11.06 9.59
CA ARG A 364 -34.88 11.70 10.18
C ARG A 364 -35.99 12.08 9.19
N ARG A 365 -35.73 12.19 7.90
CA ARG A 365 -36.74 12.41 6.85
C ARG A 365 -37.37 11.09 6.38
N GLU A 366 -37.49 10.11 7.28
CA GLU A 366 -38.16 8.83 7.05
C GLU A 366 -37.47 7.95 5.99
N VAL A 367 -36.18 8.18 5.77
CA VAL A 367 -35.33 7.43 4.83
C VAL A 367 -34.52 6.39 5.59
N LEU A 368 -34.41 5.20 5.01
CA LEU A 368 -33.55 4.12 5.48
C LEU A 368 -32.41 3.90 4.49
N LEU A 369 -31.17 3.84 5.00
CA LEU A 369 -30.04 3.24 4.29
C LEU A 369 -29.99 1.75 4.65
N VAL A 370 -30.42 0.91 3.72
CA VAL A 370 -30.42 -0.55 3.87
C VAL A 370 -29.16 -1.11 3.22
N ASN A 371 -28.36 -1.80 4.02
CA ASN A 371 -27.19 -2.57 3.64
C ASN A 371 -27.62 -4.04 3.61
N ALA A 372 -27.55 -4.71 2.47
CA ALA A 372 -27.94 -6.11 2.34
C ALA A 372 -26.72 -6.97 1.96
N PHE A 373 -26.57 -8.11 2.64
CA PHE A 373 -25.38 -8.98 2.58
C PHE A 373 -25.74 -10.41 2.19
N THR A 374 -24.92 -11.06 1.36
CA THR A 374 -25.00 -12.52 1.10
C THR A 374 -23.59 -13.15 1.08
N GLN A 375 -23.46 -14.41 1.53
CA GLN A 375 -22.17 -15.12 1.57
C GLN A 375 -21.90 -15.89 0.28
N ILE A 376 -20.62 -15.95 -0.11
CA ILE A 376 -20.09 -16.70 -1.24
C ILE A 376 -18.77 -17.38 -0.84
N SER A 377 -18.75 -18.70 -0.88
CA SER A 377 -17.53 -19.51 -0.76
C SER A 377 -17.12 -20.08 -2.12
N VAL A 378 -15.94 -19.72 -2.63
CA VAL A 378 -15.34 -20.32 -3.84
C VAL A 378 -13.84 -20.13 -3.85
N SER A 379 -13.15 -21.05 -4.52
CA SER A 379 -11.76 -20.85 -4.94
C SER A 379 -11.69 -19.77 -6.03
N PRO A 380 -10.60 -18.98 -6.11
CA PRO A 380 -10.37 -18.03 -7.21
C PRO A 380 -10.35 -18.67 -8.60
N VAL A 381 -10.04 -19.97 -8.67
CA VAL A 381 -9.88 -20.73 -9.92
C VAL A 381 -11.23 -21.17 -10.49
N ASP A 382 -12.29 -21.22 -9.68
CA ASP A 382 -13.65 -21.56 -10.12
C ASP A 382 -14.46 -20.30 -10.45
N LYS A 383 -14.81 -20.12 -11.72
CA LYS A 383 -15.56 -18.97 -12.29
C LYS A 383 -16.97 -18.76 -11.69
N LYS A 384 -17.04 -18.28 -10.45
CA LYS A 384 -18.27 -17.88 -9.72
C LYS A 384 -18.52 -16.37 -9.72
N ILE A 385 -17.55 -15.63 -10.18
CA ILE A 385 -17.62 -14.22 -10.57
C ILE A 385 -18.94 -13.81 -11.28
N LEU A 386 -19.43 -14.68 -12.17
CA LEU A 386 -20.71 -14.53 -12.88
C LEU A 386 -21.94 -14.49 -11.95
N TYR A 387 -21.91 -15.34 -10.93
CA TYR A 387 -22.95 -15.48 -9.93
C TYR A 387 -22.97 -14.28 -8.98
N ASP A 388 -21.80 -13.72 -8.66
CA ASP A 388 -21.63 -12.53 -7.83
C ASP A 388 -22.26 -11.30 -8.49
N LEU A 389 -21.98 -11.10 -9.78
CA LEU A 389 -22.57 -10.02 -10.57
C LEU A 389 -24.09 -10.15 -10.63
N ALA A 390 -24.59 -11.36 -10.86
CA ALA A 390 -26.01 -11.63 -10.95
C ALA A 390 -26.72 -11.28 -9.63
N LYS A 391 -26.18 -11.70 -8.49
CA LYS A 391 -26.75 -11.34 -7.17
C LYS A 391 -26.66 -9.83 -6.91
N ASN A 392 -25.53 -9.17 -7.19
CA ASN A 392 -25.39 -7.72 -7.08
C ASN A 392 -26.47 -6.97 -7.89
N THR A 393 -26.60 -7.33 -9.17
CA THR A 393 -27.55 -6.68 -10.09
C THR A 393 -28.99 -6.90 -9.62
N LEU A 394 -29.33 -8.10 -9.15
CA LEU A 394 -30.67 -8.38 -8.58
C LEU A 394 -30.95 -7.52 -7.36
N MET A 395 -30.00 -7.40 -6.44
CA MET A 395 -30.18 -6.55 -5.26
C MET A 395 -30.39 -5.10 -5.65
N MET A 396 -29.61 -4.57 -6.60
CA MET A 396 -29.80 -3.21 -7.14
C MET A 396 -31.20 -3.01 -7.74
N ASP A 397 -31.67 -3.96 -8.54
CA ASP A 397 -33.00 -3.89 -9.15
C ASP A 397 -34.12 -3.93 -8.12
N GLU A 398 -33.99 -4.71 -7.03
CA GLU A 398 -34.99 -4.73 -5.97
C GLU A 398 -35.13 -3.39 -5.24
N PHE A 399 -34.03 -2.66 -5.04
CA PHE A 399 -34.08 -1.28 -4.51
C PHE A 399 -34.87 -0.34 -5.41
N VAL A 400 -34.65 -0.41 -6.73
CA VAL A 400 -35.32 0.47 -7.68
C VAL A 400 -36.81 0.13 -7.81
N LYS A 401 -37.17 -1.16 -7.81
CA LYS A 401 -38.57 -1.62 -7.90
C LYS A 401 -39.47 -1.13 -6.76
N VAL A 402 -38.91 -0.91 -5.56
CA VAL A 402 -39.65 -0.39 -4.41
C VAL A 402 -39.65 1.15 -4.33
N ASN A 403 -39.35 1.83 -5.45
CA ASN A 403 -39.17 3.28 -5.55
C ASN A 403 -38.05 3.82 -4.65
N GLY A 404 -37.03 2.99 -4.42
CA GLY A 404 -35.80 3.37 -3.74
C GLY A 404 -34.76 3.93 -4.69
N SER A 405 -33.53 4.00 -4.17
CA SER A 405 -32.35 4.42 -4.92
C SER A 405 -31.10 3.72 -4.44
N LEU A 406 -30.05 3.73 -5.26
CA LEU A 406 -28.71 3.31 -4.84
C LEU A 406 -28.04 4.44 -4.04
N LEU A 407 -27.02 4.12 -3.24
CA LEU A 407 -26.25 5.15 -2.52
C LEU A 407 -25.14 5.77 -3.39
N SER A 408 -24.63 5.04 -4.38
CA SER A 408 -23.57 5.44 -5.30
C SER A 408 -23.71 4.62 -6.59
N ILE A 409 -23.12 5.11 -7.69
CA ILE A 409 -23.34 4.49 -9.01
C ILE A 409 -22.06 4.13 -9.78
N GLY A 410 -21.05 5.00 -9.80
CA GLY A 410 -19.79 4.77 -10.53
C GLY A 410 -19.99 4.23 -11.96
N ILE A 411 -19.09 3.35 -12.43
CA ILE A 411 -19.19 2.75 -13.78
C ILE A 411 -20.18 1.58 -13.83
N PHE A 412 -20.50 0.93 -12.71
CA PHE A 412 -21.32 -0.30 -12.72
C PHE A 412 -22.82 -0.05 -12.65
N ALA A 413 -23.25 1.11 -12.16
CA ALA A 413 -24.65 1.44 -11.93
C ALA A 413 -25.04 2.80 -12.52
N HIS A 414 -24.25 3.34 -13.46
CA HIS A 414 -24.49 4.64 -14.11
C HIS A 414 -25.89 4.79 -14.73
N LYS A 415 -26.50 3.70 -15.22
CA LYS A 415 -27.90 3.70 -15.71
C LYS A 415 -28.93 4.18 -14.67
N TYR A 416 -28.60 4.14 -13.38
CA TYR A 416 -29.46 4.62 -12.30
C TYR A 416 -29.11 6.05 -11.84
N ALA A 417 -28.24 6.79 -12.55
CA ALA A 417 -27.81 8.13 -12.14
C ALA A 417 -28.96 9.11 -11.92
N LYS A 418 -29.92 9.13 -12.85
CA LYS A 418 -31.11 9.97 -12.70
C LYS A 418 -31.86 9.62 -11.42
N ASN A 419 -32.10 8.33 -11.18
CA ASN A 419 -32.74 7.89 -9.94
C ASN A 419 -31.90 8.31 -8.72
N ARG A 420 -30.59 8.06 -8.67
CA ARG A 420 -29.69 8.46 -7.56
C ARG A 420 -29.75 9.94 -7.20
N LEU A 421 -29.73 10.81 -8.20
CA LEU A 421 -29.64 12.25 -8.00
C LEU A 421 -30.99 12.91 -7.79
N SER A 422 -32.09 12.28 -8.22
CA SER A 422 -33.45 12.78 -8.02
C SER A 422 -34.18 12.15 -6.82
N SER A 423 -33.65 11.05 -6.27
CA SER A 423 -34.31 10.28 -5.21
C SER A 423 -33.67 10.48 -3.84
N MET A 424 -34.53 10.49 -2.81
CA MET A 424 -34.19 10.34 -1.38
C MET A 424 -32.98 11.17 -0.91
N GLY A 425 -33.20 12.48 -0.82
CA GLY A 425 -32.32 13.49 -0.23
C GLY A 425 -32.95 14.86 -0.42
N LYS A 426 -33.62 15.40 0.60
CA LYS A 426 -34.44 16.62 0.44
C LYS A 426 -33.63 17.91 0.35
N THR A 427 -32.36 17.89 0.72
CA THR A 427 -31.47 19.06 0.83
C THR A 427 -31.53 20.00 -0.36
N PHE A 428 -31.42 19.46 -1.57
CA PHE A 428 -31.40 20.26 -2.79
C PHE A 428 -32.80 20.44 -3.40
N SER A 429 -33.68 19.45 -3.25
CA SER A 429 -35.08 19.56 -3.69
C SER A 429 -35.83 20.66 -2.92
N ASP A 430 -35.59 20.79 -1.62
CA ASP A 430 -36.13 21.86 -0.76
C ASP A 430 -35.60 23.25 -1.17
N LEU A 431 -34.43 23.29 -1.85
CA LEU A 431 -33.87 24.50 -2.46
C LEU A 431 -34.33 24.71 -3.91
N GLY A 432 -35.26 23.89 -4.42
CA GLY A 432 -35.79 23.97 -5.79
C GLY A 432 -34.83 23.50 -6.88
N VAL A 433 -33.85 22.65 -6.54
CA VAL A 433 -32.80 22.19 -7.46
C VAL A 433 -33.04 20.74 -7.89
N ASP A 434 -33.17 20.52 -9.20
CA ASP A 434 -33.02 19.20 -9.81
C ASP A 434 -31.53 18.91 -10.06
N ARG A 435 -30.93 18.09 -9.18
CA ARG A 435 -29.49 17.78 -9.23
C ARG A 435 -29.08 17.13 -10.54
N TYR A 436 -29.89 16.21 -11.07
CA TYR A 436 -29.54 15.50 -12.29
C TYR A 436 -29.44 16.48 -13.46
N GLU A 437 -30.44 17.33 -13.64
CA GLU A 437 -30.46 18.30 -14.73
C GLU A 437 -29.39 19.39 -14.57
N VAL A 438 -29.14 19.86 -13.35
CA VAL A 438 -28.09 20.86 -13.09
C VAL A 438 -26.70 20.30 -13.39
N ILE A 439 -26.38 19.11 -12.88
CA ILE A 439 -25.07 18.49 -13.11
C ILE A 439 -24.90 18.13 -14.60
N ARG A 440 -25.95 17.60 -15.25
CA ARG A 440 -25.93 17.22 -16.67
C ARG A 440 -25.64 18.42 -17.57
N LYS A 441 -26.38 19.53 -17.40
CA LYS A 441 -26.18 20.75 -18.18
C LYS A 441 -24.79 21.33 -17.96
N TYR A 442 -24.36 21.43 -16.70
CA TYR A 442 -23.03 21.93 -16.37
C TYR A 442 -21.92 21.08 -17.02
N LYS A 443 -22.03 19.76 -16.97
CA LYS A 443 -21.07 18.84 -17.60
C LYS A 443 -21.00 19.04 -19.12
N GLU A 444 -22.15 19.09 -19.78
CA GLU A 444 -22.23 19.29 -21.24
C GLU A 444 -21.64 20.63 -21.69
N GLU A 445 -21.82 21.69 -20.90
CA GLU A 445 -21.32 23.04 -21.21
C GLU A 445 -19.83 23.21 -20.90
N THR A 446 -19.34 22.62 -19.81
CA THR A 446 -17.99 22.91 -19.29
C THR A 446 -16.95 21.86 -19.64
N ASP A 447 -17.34 20.61 -19.89
CA ASP A 447 -16.44 19.52 -20.23
C ASP A 447 -16.92 18.69 -21.44
N PRO A 448 -17.02 19.31 -22.64
CA PRO A 448 -17.49 18.63 -23.85
C PRO A 448 -16.57 17.49 -24.30
N ASN A 449 -15.30 17.49 -23.89
CA ASN A 449 -14.34 16.45 -24.21
C ASN A 449 -14.33 15.28 -23.20
N GLU A 450 -15.17 15.35 -22.15
CA GLU A 450 -15.27 14.31 -21.11
C GLU A 450 -13.94 14.03 -20.40
N ILE A 451 -13.20 15.07 -20.07
CA ILE A 451 -11.91 14.99 -19.38
C ILE A 451 -12.10 14.58 -17.91
N PHE A 452 -13.11 15.10 -17.22
CA PHE A 452 -13.28 14.91 -15.78
C PHE A 452 -14.03 13.61 -15.50
N ASN A 453 -13.33 12.64 -14.94
CA ASN A 453 -13.79 11.30 -14.54
C ASN A 453 -14.82 10.69 -15.51
N PRO A 454 -14.45 10.41 -16.77
CA PRO A 454 -15.39 9.94 -17.79
C PRO A 454 -16.06 8.63 -17.39
N GLY A 455 -17.32 8.49 -17.80
CA GLY A 455 -18.04 7.22 -17.68
C GLY A 455 -18.63 6.90 -16.31
N LYS A 456 -18.73 7.87 -15.39
CA LYS A 456 -19.37 7.66 -14.08
C LYS A 456 -20.85 8.02 -14.11
N LEU A 457 -21.15 9.29 -13.84
CA LEU A 457 -22.50 9.76 -13.59
C LEU A 457 -23.37 9.77 -14.85
N PHE A 458 -22.77 9.87 -16.03
CA PHE A 458 -23.47 9.95 -17.31
C PHE A 458 -22.86 9.02 -18.33
N ASP A 459 -23.70 8.57 -19.25
CA ASP A 459 -23.30 7.83 -20.43
C ASP A 459 -22.30 8.66 -21.25
N PRO A 460 -21.12 8.12 -21.54
CA PRO A 460 -20.09 8.89 -22.22
C PRO A 460 -20.35 8.91 -23.74
N LYS A 461 -20.13 10.07 -24.35
CA LYS A 461 -20.39 10.36 -25.77
C LYS A 461 -19.11 10.30 -26.61
N ASN A 462 -17.97 10.67 -26.04
CA ASN A 462 -16.70 10.85 -26.75
C ASN A 462 -15.62 9.88 -26.27
N ARG A 463 -15.61 9.52 -24.98
CA ARG A 463 -14.58 8.70 -24.33
C ARG A 463 -15.18 7.48 -23.64
N ALA A 464 -14.35 6.57 -23.10
CA ALA A 464 -14.80 5.47 -22.22
C ALA A 464 -16.01 4.64 -22.71
N LYS A 465 -16.31 4.57 -24.01
CA LYS A 465 -17.59 4.00 -24.54
C LYS A 465 -17.77 2.52 -24.20
N ALA A 466 -16.67 1.83 -23.98
CA ALA A 466 -16.64 0.43 -23.58
C ALA A 466 -17.48 0.16 -22.31
N ILE A 467 -17.66 1.14 -21.43
CA ILE A 467 -18.50 0.96 -20.23
C ILE A 467 -19.97 0.72 -20.54
N LEU A 468 -20.46 1.17 -21.71
CA LEU A 468 -21.87 1.01 -22.11
C LEU A 468 -22.20 -0.47 -22.37
N GLU A 469 -21.18 -1.32 -22.51
CA GLU A 469 -21.36 -2.76 -22.58
C GLU A 469 -21.59 -3.41 -21.21
N ILE A 470 -21.20 -2.74 -20.11
CA ILE A 470 -21.32 -3.29 -18.74
C ILE A 470 -22.78 -3.65 -18.40
N PRO A 471 -23.80 -2.78 -18.60
CA PRO A 471 -25.19 -3.14 -18.35
C PRO A 471 -25.67 -4.34 -19.17
N ARG A 472 -25.22 -4.46 -20.43
CA ARG A 472 -25.54 -5.59 -21.31
C ARG A 472 -24.94 -6.88 -20.76
N ARG A 473 -23.66 -6.87 -20.35
CA ARG A 473 -22.98 -8.02 -19.72
C ARG A 473 -23.63 -8.43 -18.40
N GLN A 474 -24.04 -7.46 -17.58
CA GLN A 474 -24.81 -7.72 -16.36
C GLN A 474 -26.12 -8.44 -16.66
N GLN A 475 -26.85 -8.02 -17.70
CA GLN A 475 -28.10 -8.66 -18.10
C GLN A 475 -27.87 -10.07 -18.66
N GLU A 476 -26.80 -10.30 -19.43
CA GLU A 476 -26.40 -11.64 -19.86
C GLU A 476 -26.12 -12.55 -18.66
N ALA A 477 -25.33 -12.07 -17.70
CA ALA A 477 -25.00 -12.82 -16.48
C ALA A 477 -26.24 -13.24 -15.69
N LEU A 478 -27.27 -12.38 -15.61
CA LEU A 478 -28.56 -12.71 -14.98
C LEU A 478 -29.25 -13.88 -15.66
N ASN A 479 -29.26 -13.92 -17.00
CA ASN A 479 -29.87 -15.01 -17.76
C ASN A 479 -29.13 -16.34 -17.56
N PHE A 480 -27.79 -16.30 -17.48
CA PHE A 480 -26.97 -17.50 -17.28
C PHE A 480 -26.95 -18.03 -15.85
N ARG A 481 -27.37 -17.24 -14.84
CA ARG A 481 -27.39 -17.65 -13.41
C ARG A 481 -28.05 -19.02 -13.18
N PHE A 482 -29.12 -19.33 -13.92
CA PHE A 482 -29.86 -20.59 -13.77
C PHE A 482 -29.22 -21.78 -14.52
N ALA A 483 -28.52 -21.53 -15.63
CA ALA A 483 -27.85 -22.57 -16.42
C ALA A 483 -26.54 -23.04 -15.76
N ILE A 484 -25.81 -22.12 -15.12
CA ILE A 484 -24.52 -22.41 -14.48
C ILE A 484 -24.67 -23.40 -13.31
N GLY A 485 -25.75 -23.31 -12.53
CA GLY A 485 -26.03 -24.28 -11.45
C GLY A 485 -26.27 -25.71 -11.94
N PHE A 486 -26.83 -25.87 -13.15
CA PHE A 486 -27.04 -27.17 -13.80
C PHE A 486 -25.75 -27.69 -14.44
N VAL A 487 -24.98 -26.83 -15.11
CA VAL A 487 -23.67 -27.15 -15.70
C VAL A 487 -22.64 -27.54 -14.63
N LYS A 488 -22.67 -26.92 -13.44
CA LYS A 488 -21.82 -27.23 -12.29
C LYS A 488 -22.04 -28.64 -11.70
N ARG A 489 -23.26 -29.20 -11.82
CA ARG A 489 -23.54 -30.58 -11.42
C ARG A 489 -22.97 -31.63 -12.37
N LEU A 490 -22.61 -31.22 -13.59
CA LEU A 490 -22.20 -32.11 -14.67
C LEU A 490 -20.71 -31.96 -15.04
N SER A 491 -20.02 -30.92 -14.58
CA SER A 491 -18.64 -30.64 -14.97
C SER A 491 -17.71 -30.56 -13.74
N PRO A 492 -16.73 -31.47 -13.60
CA PRO A 492 -15.62 -31.31 -12.65
C PRO A 492 -14.73 -30.13 -13.09
N GLY A 493 -14.27 -29.34 -12.13
CA GLY A 493 -13.45 -28.15 -12.34
C GLY A 493 -12.15 -28.45 -13.10
N GLY A 494 -11.80 -27.56 -14.03
CA GLY A 494 -10.52 -27.53 -14.71
C GLY A 494 -9.80 -26.22 -14.42
N GLU A 495 -8.50 -26.29 -14.19
CA GLU A 495 -7.65 -25.12 -13.96
C GLU A 495 -7.53 -24.26 -15.22
N VAL A 496 -7.63 -22.94 -15.08
CA VAL A 496 -7.27 -22.00 -16.14
C VAL A 496 -5.74 -21.93 -16.23
N GLU A 497 -5.15 -22.61 -17.21
CA GLU A 497 -3.69 -22.71 -17.41
C GLU A 497 -2.97 -21.38 -17.67
N GLY A 498 -3.69 -20.31 -18.03
CA GLY A 498 -3.12 -19.01 -18.41
C GLY A 498 -2.43 -18.24 -17.28
N PHE A 499 -2.55 -18.68 -16.02
CA PHE A 499 -2.00 -17.98 -14.86
C PHE A 499 -0.63 -18.51 -14.43
N LYS A 500 0.01 -19.45 -15.14
CA LYS A 500 1.19 -20.21 -14.64
C LYS A 500 2.36 -19.36 -14.10
N HIS A 501 2.65 -18.17 -14.65
CA HIS A 501 3.76 -17.32 -14.17
C HIS A 501 3.37 -16.36 -13.03
N VAL A 502 2.12 -15.90 -13.00
CA VAL A 502 1.59 -14.95 -11.98
C VAL A 502 1.06 -15.69 -10.74
N ARG A 503 0.50 -16.88 -10.95
CA ARG A 503 -0.01 -17.80 -9.91
C ARG A 503 1.00 -17.96 -8.80
N ARG A 504 2.26 -18.25 -9.11
CA ARG A 504 3.26 -18.53 -8.08
C ARG A 504 3.51 -17.40 -7.07
N TYR A 505 3.35 -16.14 -7.46
CA TYR A 505 3.62 -14.98 -6.58
C TYR A 505 2.37 -14.42 -5.93
N LEU A 506 1.26 -14.42 -6.67
CA LEU A 506 0.02 -13.78 -6.24
C LEU A 506 -1.00 -14.75 -5.68
N GLU A 507 -0.91 -16.08 -5.90
CA GLU A 507 -1.91 -17.06 -5.43
C GLU A 507 -2.10 -17.00 -3.91
N ASP A 508 -1.00 -16.95 -3.15
CA ASP A 508 -1.06 -16.78 -1.69
C ASP A 508 -1.66 -15.44 -1.26
N PHE A 509 -1.51 -14.39 -2.08
CA PHE A 509 -2.05 -13.05 -1.77
C PHE A 509 -3.46 -12.86 -2.31
N ALA A 510 -3.86 -13.57 -3.34
CA ALA A 510 -5.10 -13.37 -4.07
C ALA A 510 -6.29 -13.62 -3.13
N ASP A 511 -6.29 -14.74 -2.41
CA ASP A 511 -7.33 -15.07 -1.44
C ASP A 511 -7.47 -13.99 -0.37
N TYR A 512 -6.36 -13.57 0.24
CA TYR A 512 -6.38 -12.51 1.25
C TYR A 512 -6.72 -11.14 0.68
N SER A 513 -6.32 -10.85 -0.55
CA SER A 513 -6.69 -9.62 -1.26
C SER A 513 -8.20 -9.56 -1.43
N LEU A 514 -8.86 -10.69 -1.71
CA LEU A 514 -10.31 -10.79 -1.81
C LEU A 514 -11.00 -10.70 -0.44
N MET A 515 -10.36 -11.17 0.63
CA MET A 515 -10.86 -10.99 2.01
C MET A 515 -10.74 -9.55 2.51
N CYS A 516 -9.78 -8.76 2.02
CA CYS A 516 -9.55 -7.38 2.48
C CYS A 516 -10.83 -6.54 2.36
N ILE A 517 -11.15 -5.79 3.41
CA ILE A 517 -12.38 -4.98 3.48
C ILE A 517 -12.18 -3.50 3.13
N ASP A 518 -11.02 -3.12 2.57
CA ASP A 518 -10.58 -1.76 2.20
C ASP A 518 -10.85 -0.64 3.22
N CYS A 519 -11.00 -1.00 4.50
CA CYS A 519 -11.21 -0.03 5.57
C CYS A 519 -10.02 0.94 5.77
N SER A 520 -8.86 0.64 5.19
CA SER A 520 -7.63 1.46 5.24
C SER A 520 -7.04 1.66 6.64
N MET A 521 -7.48 0.91 7.67
CA MET A 521 -6.92 1.02 9.02
C MET A 521 -5.43 0.65 9.10
N CYS A 522 -5.01 -0.33 8.31
CA CYS A 522 -3.61 -0.75 8.22
C CYS A 522 -2.70 0.35 7.65
N VAL A 523 -3.25 1.29 6.87
CA VAL A 523 -2.54 2.47 6.37
C VAL A 523 -2.22 3.43 7.51
N THR A 524 -3.18 3.65 8.41
CA THR A 524 -3.08 4.60 9.53
C THR A 524 -2.00 4.23 10.55
N VAL A 525 -1.71 2.93 10.72
CA VAL A 525 -0.65 2.46 11.62
C VAL A 525 0.68 2.20 10.93
N CYS A 526 0.75 2.32 9.59
CA CYS A 526 1.97 2.04 8.83
C CYS A 526 2.99 3.17 9.01
N PRO A 527 4.18 2.92 9.60
CA PRO A 527 5.20 3.96 9.78
C PRO A 527 5.75 4.47 8.45
N GLN A 528 5.82 3.62 7.42
CA GLN A 528 6.29 4.00 6.09
C GLN A 528 5.33 4.98 5.42
N TYR A 529 4.03 4.69 5.45
CA TYR A 529 3.02 5.57 4.84
C TYR A 529 2.96 6.93 5.56
N ARG A 530 3.19 6.96 6.87
CA ARG A 530 3.25 8.21 7.64
C ARG A 530 4.41 9.13 7.19
N LEU A 531 5.50 8.57 6.69
CA LEU A 531 6.63 9.33 6.16
C LEU A 531 6.44 9.68 4.69
N ILE A 532 5.96 8.72 3.90
CA ILE A 532 5.68 8.88 2.48
C ILE A 532 4.24 8.44 2.24
N PRO A 533 3.27 9.37 2.21
CA PRO A 533 1.88 9.05 1.91
C PRO A 533 1.74 8.80 0.41
N GLN A 534 2.15 7.60 0.00
CA GLN A 534 2.01 7.05 -1.35
C GLN A 534 1.33 5.70 -1.25
N TRP A 535 0.36 5.48 -2.12
CA TRP A 535 -0.61 4.40 -1.97
C TRP A 535 -0.01 2.99 -2.02
N PRO A 536 0.83 2.62 -3.01
CA PRO A 536 1.29 1.23 -3.17
C PRO A 536 2.13 0.73 -1.99
N TYR A 537 2.70 1.65 -1.23
CA TYR A 537 3.58 1.35 -0.10
C TYR A 537 2.84 1.21 1.23
N ALA A 538 1.53 1.49 1.24
CA ALA A 538 0.70 1.16 2.37
C ALA A 538 0.31 -0.33 2.33
N PRO A 539 0.11 -0.98 3.49
CA PRO A 539 -0.31 -2.38 3.51
C PRO A 539 -1.57 -2.66 2.68
N LYS A 540 -2.51 -1.70 2.63
CA LYS A 540 -3.69 -1.78 1.75
C LYS A 540 -3.34 -1.65 0.28
N GLY A 541 -2.54 -0.65 -0.11
CA GLY A 541 -2.19 -0.42 -1.51
C GLY A 541 -1.43 -1.59 -2.14
N MET A 542 -0.75 -2.41 -1.33
CA MET A 542 -0.19 -3.69 -1.78
C MET A 542 -1.28 -4.68 -2.20
N PHE A 543 -2.38 -4.80 -1.45
CA PHE A 543 -3.52 -5.62 -1.86
C PHE A 543 -4.25 -5.03 -3.07
N ASP A 544 -4.35 -3.70 -3.14
CA ASP A 544 -4.93 -3.03 -4.32
C ASP A 544 -4.07 -3.27 -5.56
N PHE A 545 -2.74 -3.28 -5.43
CA PHE A 545 -1.83 -3.67 -6.50
C PHE A 545 -2.10 -5.11 -6.97
N VAL A 546 -2.23 -6.07 -6.04
CA VAL A 546 -2.53 -7.48 -6.38
C VAL A 546 -3.86 -7.58 -7.12
N ARG A 547 -4.89 -6.89 -6.63
CA ARG A 547 -6.21 -6.85 -7.30
C ARG A 547 -6.13 -6.17 -8.66
N GLY A 548 -5.36 -5.10 -8.79
CA GLY A 548 -5.15 -4.39 -10.06
C GLY A 548 -4.41 -5.24 -11.08
N ALA A 549 -3.41 -6.00 -10.65
CA ALA A 549 -2.72 -6.98 -11.47
C ALA A 549 -3.66 -8.09 -11.96
N ILE A 550 -4.50 -8.64 -11.06
CA ILE A 550 -5.54 -9.61 -11.42
C ILE A 550 -6.50 -8.98 -12.44
N ALA A 551 -7.05 -7.80 -12.17
CA ALA A 551 -7.99 -7.14 -13.07
C ALA A 551 -7.37 -6.84 -14.46
N TYR A 552 -6.10 -6.43 -14.51
CA TYR A 552 -5.40 -6.19 -15.77
C TYR A 552 -5.18 -7.48 -16.56
N TYR A 553 -4.82 -8.58 -15.89
CA TYR A 553 -4.72 -9.90 -16.50
C TYR A 553 -6.05 -10.33 -17.12
N GLU A 554 -7.16 -10.20 -16.39
CA GLU A 554 -8.49 -10.56 -16.89
C GLU A 554 -8.92 -9.75 -18.13
N LEU A 555 -8.46 -8.49 -18.23
CA LEU A 555 -8.75 -7.63 -19.37
C LEU A 555 -7.90 -7.93 -20.61
N ASN A 556 -6.63 -8.32 -20.42
CA ASN A 556 -5.64 -8.40 -21.50
C ASN A 556 -5.22 -9.84 -21.84
N GLY A 557 -5.57 -10.82 -21.02
CA GLY A 557 -5.19 -12.24 -21.17
C GLY A 557 -3.75 -12.56 -20.75
N SER A 558 -2.93 -11.54 -20.49
CA SER A 558 -1.58 -11.68 -19.96
C SER A 558 -1.20 -10.47 -19.11
N ILE A 559 -0.29 -10.68 -18.17
CA ILE A 559 0.39 -9.60 -17.44
C ILE A 559 1.80 -10.07 -17.15
N ASP A 560 2.78 -9.20 -17.42
CA ASP A 560 4.16 -9.41 -17.00
C ASP A 560 4.50 -8.37 -15.93
N ILE A 561 4.89 -8.86 -14.75
CA ILE A 561 5.26 -8.02 -13.61
C ILE A 561 6.75 -8.25 -13.34
N PRO A 562 7.61 -7.26 -13.61
CA PRO A 562 9.04 -7.39 -13.36
C PRO A 562 9.35 -7.68 -11.88
N ASP A 563 10.37 -8.49 -11.62
CA ASP A 563 10.83 -8.77 -10.24
C ASP A 563 11.16 -7.48 -9.46
N SER A 564 11.56 -6.40 -10.14
CA SER A 564 11.77 -5.06 -9.53
C SER A 564 10.49 -4.47 -8.95
N VAL A 565 9.35 -4.63 -9.62
CA VAL A 565 8.03 -4.22 -9.14
C VAL A 565 7.63 -5.03 -7.91
N ILE A 566 7.92 -6.34 -7.90
CA ILE A 566 7.65 -7.19 -6.74
C ILE A 566 8.56 -6.82 -5.56
N ALA A 567 9.84 -6.53 -5.80
CA ALA A 567 10.76 -6.04 -4.78
C ALA A 567 10.31 -4.68 -4.20
N GLU A 568 9.67 -3.86 -5.03
CA GLU A 568 9.18 -2.54 -4.64
C GLU A 568 7.98 -2.61 -3.67
N ILE A 569 7.03 -3.50 -3.92
CA ILE A 569 5.89 -3.75 -3.01
C ILE A 569 6.30 -4.56 -1.78
N SER A 570 7.40 -5.31 -1.82
CA SER A 570 7.79 -6.21 -0.74
C SER A 570 8.59 -5.53 0.38
N GLY A 571 8.86 -4.22 0.28
CA GLY A 571 9.66 -3.42 1.22
C GLY A 571 9.08 -3.22 2.64
N CYS A 572 8.46 -4.24 3.24
CA CYS A 572 7.91 -4.28 4.58
C CYS A 572 8.96 -4.68 5.63
N HIS A 573 8.91 -4.05 6.80
CA HIS A 573 9.87 -4.24 7.90
C HIS A 573 9.46 -5.27 8.96
N LYS A 574 8.33 -5.97 8.77
CA LYS A 574 7.80 -6.97 9.71
C LYS A 574 7.56 -6.41 11.13
N CYS A 575 7.02 -5.19 11.26
CA CYS A 575 6.62 -4.67 12.58
C CYS A 575 5.30 -5.29 13.11
N GLY A 576 4.48 -5.89 12.24
CA GLY A 576 3.22 -6.54 12.62
C GLY A 576 2.06 -5.61 13.01
N LEU A 577 2.27 -4.28 13.02
CA LEU A 577 1.24 -3.31 13.44
C LEU A 577 -0.04 -3.41 12.58
N CYS A 578 0.11 -3.66 11.28
CA CYS A 578 -1.01 -3.82 10.35
C CYS A 578 -1.86 -5.06 10.66
N ASP A 579 -1.25 -6.15 11.12
CA ASP A 579 -1.95 -7.39 11.46
C ASP A 579 -2.83 -7.18 12.70
N GLY A 580 -2.31 -6.45 13.71
CA GLY A 580 -3.01 -6.16 14.95
C GLY A 580 -4.26 -5.28 14.80
N VAL A 581 -4.29 -4.42 13.77
CA VAL A 581 -5.46 -3.56 13.48
C VAL A 581 -6.37 -4.11 12.38
N CYS A 582 -5.95 -5.17 11.69
CA CYS A 582 -6.73 -5.72 10.58
C CYS A 582 -7.98 -6.42 11.10
N PRO A 583 -9.19 -5.90 10.84
CA PRO A 583 -10.40 -6.49 11.42
C PRO A 583 -10.76 -7.84 10.76
N ALA A 584 -10.29 -8.09 9.53
CA ALA A 584 -10.40 -9.38 8.86
C ALA A 584 -9.30 -10.39 9.29
N ARG A 585 -8.40 -9.99 10.20
CA ARG A 585 -7.27 -10.81 10.69
C ARG A 585 -6.38 -11.37 9.57
N ILE A 586 -6.24 -10.63 8.48
CA ILE A 586 -5.31 -10.96 7.40
C ILE A 586 -3.88 -10.87 7.97
N PRO A 587 -3.03 -11.90 7.83
CA PRO A 587 -1.66 -11.88 8.31
C PRO A 587 -0.75 -11.14 7.32
N ILE A 588 -1.01 -9.86 7.11
CA ILE A 588 -0.38 -9.01 6.08
C ILE A 588 1.14 -9.06 6.18
N SER A 589 1.69 -8.96 7.39
CA SER A 589 3.14 -8.99 7.59
C SER A 589 3.76 -10.33 7.16
N THR A 590 3.05 -11.45 7.40
CA THR A 590 3.53 -12.80 7.04
C THR A 590 3.48 -13.03 5.53
N LEU A 591 2.41 -12.56 4.88
CA LEU A 591 2.29 -12.63 3.43
C LEU A 591 3.46 -11.89 2.76
N LEU A 592 3.78 -10.68 3.22
CA LEU A 592 4.89 -9.89 2.67
C LEU A 592 6.26 -10.54 2.89
N ILE A 593 6.45 -11.32 3.97
CA ILE A 593 7.66 -12.15 4.13
C ILE A 593 7.69 -13.24 3.06
N LYS A 594 6.57 -13.92 2.83
CA LYS A 594 6.50 -14.98 1.81
C LYS A 594 6.86 -14.42 0.43
N LEU A 595 6.32 -13.25 0.08
CA LEU A 595 6.66 -12.53 -1.15
C LEU A 595 8.15 -12.18 -1.21
N ASN A 596 8.68 -11.59 -0.13
CA ASN A 596 10.10 -11.29 -0.01
C ASN A 596 10.98 -12.52 -0.22
N SER A 597 10.61 -13.67 0.34
CA SER A 597 11.39 -14.91 0.22
C SER A 597 11.44 -15.45 -1.21
N LEU A 598 10.41 -15.16 -2.02
CA LEU A 598 10.36 -15.55 -3.43
C LEU A 598 11.21 -14.63 -4.30
N VAL A 599 11.26 -13.33 -3.99
CA VAL A 599 12.08 -12.33 -4.69
C VAL A 599 13.55 -12.39 -4.26
N ALA A 600 13.82 -12.49 -2.97
CA ALA A 600 15.18 -12.46 -2.42
C ALA A 600 16.02 -13.68 -2.79
N LYS A 601 15.40 -14.82 -3.13
CA LYS A 601 16.09 -15.96 -3.76
C LYS A 601 16.73 -15.60 -5.10
N LYS A 602 16.28 -14.53 -5.75
CA LYS A 602 16.73 -14.07 -7.06
C LYS A 602 17.44 -12.72 -7.02
N LEU A 603 17.48 -12.04 -5.86
CA LEU A 603 18.22 -10.80 -5.74
C LEU A 603 19.73 -11.12 -5.74
N PRO A 604 20.47 -10.59 -6.72
CA PRO A 604 21.85 -10.93 -6.89
C PRO A 604 22.68 -10.40 -5.70
N GLU A 605 23.51 -11.25 -5.08
CA GLU A 605 24.36 -10.90 -3.95
C GLU A 605 25.31 -9.77 -4.34
N GLU A 606 25.65 -8.93 -3.36
CA GLU A 606 26.75 -8.00 -3.55
C GLU A 606 28.03 -8.73 -3.20
N PRO A 607 29.02 -8.72 -4.09
CA PRO A 607 30.34 -9.23 -3.76
C PRO A 607 30.85 -8.45 -2.56
N THR A 608 31.28 -9.19 -1.55
CA THR A 608 31.79 -8.62 -0.31
C THR A 608 33.15 -7.98 -0.58
N VAL A 609 33.30 -6.70 -0.22
CA VAL A 609 34.56 -5.97 -0.37
C VAL A 609 35.26 -5.91 0.97
N GLU A 610 36.48 -6.45 1.05
CA GLU A 610 37.35 -6.25 2.20
C GLU A 610 38.01 -4.88 2.09
N LEU A 611 37.67 -3.97 3.01
CA LEU A 611 38.32 -2.68 3.09
C LEU A 611 39.64 -2.83 3.80
N SER A 612 40.69 -2.20 3.27
CA SER A 612 42.04 -2.15 3.85
C SER A 612 42.11 -1.28 5.12
N ILE A 613 41.08 -1.27 5.96
CA ILE A 613 40.99 -0.48 7.20
C ILE A 613 42.07 -0.94 8.20
N PHE A 614 42.48 -2.20 8.12
CA PHE A 614 43.51 -2.80 8.98
C PHE A 614 44.95 -2.59 8.50
N SER A 615 45.13 -2.02 7.32
CA SER A 615 46.46 -1.73 6.77
C SER A 615 47.08 -0.48 7.40
N ASP A 616 46.30 0.32 8.13
CA ASP A 616 46.77 1.45 8.92
C ASP A 616 47.53 0.96 10.17
N PRO A 617 48.84 1.23 10.30
CA PRO A 617 49.65 0.82 11.44
C PRO A 617 49.09 1.33 12.79
N GLU A 618 48.41 2.47 12.80
CA GLU A 618 47.83 3.02 14.02
C GLU A 618 46.66 2.19 14.55
N LEU A 619 45.87 1.60 13.65
CA LEU A 619 44.65 0.84 13.97
C LEU A 619 44.92 -0.66 14.12
N ALA A 620 45.92 -1.18 13.41
CA ALA A 620 46.35 -2.58 13.51
C ALA A 620 46.68 -2.99 14.96
N SER A 621 47.15 -2.03 15.78
CA SER A 621 47.43 -2.24 17.19
C SER A 621 46.21 -2.66 18.02
N VAL A 622 44.97 -2.44 17.59
CA VAL A 622 43.75 -2.84 18.33
C VAL A 622 43.42 -4.31 18.11
N ASN A 623 43.82 -4.88 16.98
CA ASN A 623 43.51 -6.25 16.60
C ASN A 623 44.41 -7.25 17.33
N ASP A 624 43.80 -8.11 18.14
CA ASP A 624 44.42 -9.28 18.76
C ASP A 624 43.64 -10.52 18.35
N PRO A 625 44.16 -11.35 17.42
CA PRO A 625 43.49 -12.56 16.93
C PRO A 625 43.13 -13.57 18.03
N ASN A 626 43.78 -13.51 19.19
CA ASN A 626 43.55 -14.42 20.32
C ASN A 626 42.56 -13.87 21.36
N SER A 627 42.07 -12.64 21.21
CA SER A 627 41.12 -12.05 22.14
C SER A 627 39.77 -12.79 22.11
N GLN A 628 39.18 -13.02 23.28
CA GLN A 628 37.83 -13.58 23.42
C GLN A 628 36.72 -12.55 23.17
N PHE A 629 37.07 -11.27 23.01
CA PHE A 629 36.18 -10.19 22.62
C PHE A 629 36.30 -9.97 21.12
N VAL A 630 35.21 -10.20 20.38
CA VAL A 630 35.20 -10.04 18.92
C VAL A 630 34.54 -8.73 18.55
N LEU A 631 35.20 -7.89 17.75
CA LEU A 631 34.55 -6.76 17.10
C LEU A 631 34.09 -7.18 15.70
N TRP A 632 32.77 -7.23 15.50
CA TRP A 632 32.17 -7.51 14.21
C TRP A 632 31.98 -6.21 13.42
N VAL A 633 32.81 -5.99 12.41
CA VAL A 633 32.69 -4.83 11.52
C VAL A 633 31.65 -5.12 10.43
N GLY A 634 31.80 -6.25 9.74
CA GLY A 634 30.80 -6.78 8.81
C GLY A 634 30.55 -5.93 7.55
N LYS A 635 29.93 -6.54 6.54
CA LYS A 635 29.68 -5.90 5.23
C LYS A 635 28.79 -4.65 5.26
N ASN A 636 27.92 -4.54 6.27
CA ASN A 636 26.98 -3.42 6.38
C ASN A 636 27.67 -2.07 6.68
N THR A 637 28.98 -2.07 6.93
CA THR A 637 29.77 -0.86 7.12
C THR A 637 30.53 -0.40 5.89
N VAL A 638 30.52 -1.17 4.79
CA VAL A 638 31.19 -0.79 3.53
C VAL A 638 30.65 0.55 2.99
N SER A 639 29.34 0.79 3.11
CA SER A 639 28.72 2.05 2.70
C SER A 639 29.01 3.23 3.65
N ASN A 640 29.61 2.97 4.82
CA ASN A 640 29.96 3.98 5.80
C ASN A 640 31.21 3.57 6.63
N PRO A 641 32.40 3.48 6.00
CA PRO A 641 33.60 2.95 6.67
C PRO A 641 34.08 3.82 7.83
N ALA A 642 33.66 5.09 7.86
CA ALA A 642 33.94 6.03 8.93
C ALA A 642 33.55 5.47 10.32
N VAL A 643 32.44 4.73 10.41
CA VAL A 643 31.97 4.18 11.68
C VAL A 643 32.93 3.10 12.21
N ALA A 644 33.46 2.25 11.33
CA ALA A 644 34.38 1.18 11.68
C ALA A 644 35.72 1.75 12.16
N ILE A 645 36.25 2.75 11.43
CA ILE A 645 37.47 3.48 11.82
C ILE A 645 37.27 4.16 13.18
N THR A 646 36.13 4.84 13.36
CA THR A 646 35.80 5.53 14.60
C THR A 646 35.70 4.57 15.78
N ALA A 647 35.05 3.42 15.60
CA ALA A 647 34.98 2.36 16.59
C ALA A 647 36.37 1.88 17.03
N LEU A 648 37.27 1.59 16.08
CA LEU A 648 38.63 1.17 16.37
C LEU A 648 39.44 2.24 17.13
N LYS A 649 39.28 3.53 16.77
CA LYS A 649 39.92 4.64 17.48
C LYS A 649 39.43 4.77 18.92
N ILE A 650 38.12 4.58 19.16
CA ILE A 650 37.57 4.58 20.52
C ILE A 650 38.18 3.42 21.33
N LEU A 651 38.20 2.21 20.79
CA LEU A 651 38.78 1.03 21.46
C LEU A 651 40.26 1.22 21.78
N LYS A 652 41.05 1.79 20.84
CA LYS A 652 42.45 2.16 21.07
C LYS A 652 42.59 3.14 22.23
N LYS A 653 41.78 4.20 22.25
CA LYS A 653 41.79 5.22 23.31
C LYS A 653 41.44 4.63 24.68
N MET A 654 40.59 3.60 24.69
CA MET A 654 40.22 2.86 25.91
C MET A 654 41.22 1.75 26.28
N GLY A 655 42.24 1.50 25.46
CA GLY A 655 43.23 0.44 25.69
C GLY A 655 42.68 -0.98 25.51
N LEU A 656 41.57 -1.15 24.79
CA LEU A 656 40.92 -2.45 24.58
C LEU A 656 41.48 -3.17 23.35
N LYS A 657 41.82 -4.45 23.52
CA LYS A 657 42.26 -5.35 22.44
C LYS A 657 41.14 -6.32 22.10
N VAL A 658 40.82 -6.43 20.81
CA VAL A 658 39.70 -7.24 20.31
C VAL A 658 40.15 -8.04 19.08
N LYS A 659 39.54 -9.20 18.84
CA LYS A 659 39.65 -9.92 17.58
C LYS A 659 38.73 -9.23 16.57
N VAL A 660 39.28 -8.63 15.52
CA VAL A 660 38.46 -7.92 14.53
C VAL A 660 38.07 -8.85 13.39
N VAL A 661 36.78 -8.88 13.07
CA VAL A 661 36.24 -9.51 11.87
C VAL A 661 35.97 -8.43 10.83
N GLY A 662 36.51 -8.61 9.62
CA GLY A 662 36.57 -7.62 8.55
C GLY A 662 35.25 -7.32 7.84
N THR A 663 35.31 -6.44 6.84
CA THR A 663 34.12 -5.99 6.09
C THR A 663 33.65 -6.99 5.04
N SER A 664 34.45 -8.01 4.74
CA SER A 664 34.01 -9.12 3.88
C SER A 664 33.05 -10.08 4.59
N ALA A 665 32.99 -10.05 5.92
CA ALA A 665 32.14 -10.95 6.68
C ALA A 665 30.66 -10.53 6.60
N ASP A 666 29.78 -11.51 6.41
CA ASP A 666 28.34 -11.30 6.34
C ASP A 666 27.63 -12.06 7.45
N SER A 667 27.00 -11.33 8.38
CA SER A 667 26.24 -11.94 9.47
C SER A 667 25.06 -12.78 8.98
N GLY A 668 24.57 -12.52 7.75
CA GLY A 668 23.37 -13.13 7.17
C GLY A 668 22.10 -12.32 7.40
N PHE A 669 22.21 -11.05 7.84
CA PHE A 669 21.04 -10.20 8.15
C PHE A 669 20.02 -10.15 7.01
N LEU A 670 20.46 -9.93 5.76
CA LEU A 670 19.56 -9.85 4.60
C LEU A 670 18.85 -11.17 4.33
N ASP A 671 19.54 -12.31 4.47
CA ASP A 671 18.95 -13.64 4.30
C ASP A 671 17.94 -13.95 5.40
N TYR A 672 18.21 -13.51 6.62
CA TYR A 672 17.28 -13.62 7.74
C TYR A 672 16.00 -12.81 7.51
N ILE A 673 16.09 -11.51 7.20
CA ILE A 673 14.89 -10.67 7.03
C ILE A 673 14.11 -10.99 5.76
N SER A 674 14.76 -11.57 4.75
CA SER A 674 14.10 -12.04 3.54
C SER A 674 13.51 -13.45 3.66
N GLY A 675 13.79 -14.17 4.75
CA GLY A 675 13.29 -15.52 4.97
C GLY A 675 14.02 -16.61 4.18
N ASN A 676 15.24 -16.34 3.67
CA ASN A 676 16.07 -17.34 3.01
C ASN A 676 16.84 -18.20 4.02
N GLY A 677 16.10 -19.04 4.76
CA GLY A 677 16.63 -19.83 5.88
C GLY A 677 17.79 -20.77 5.54
N ASN A 678 17.80 -21.36 4.33
CA ASN A 678 18.87 -22.29 3.94
C ASN A 678 20.21 -21.56 3.78
N ARG A 679 20.21 -20.44 3.04
CA ARG A 679 21.41 -19.63 2.86
C ARG A 679 21.86 -18.97 4.15
N PHE A 680 20.90 -18.52 4.96
CA PHE A 680 21.19 -18.03 6.30
C PHE A 680 21.92 -19.08 7.15
N LEU A 681 21.45 -20.33 7.13
CA LEU A 681 22.10 -21.44 7.84
C LEU A 681 23.53 -21.73 7.34
N GLU A 682 23.78 -21.63 6.04
CA GLU A 682 25.14 -21.79 5.48
C GLU A 682 26.09 -20.71 6.00
N LYS A 683 25.68 -19.44 5.94
CA LYS A 683 26.47 -18.31 6.46
C LYS A 683 26.66 -18.41 7.97
N MET A 684 25.60 -18.80 8.69
CA MET A 684 25.66 -19.01 10.12
C MET A 684 26.72 -20.06 10.49
N LYS A 685 26.77 -21.20 9.77
CA LYS A 685 27.81 -22.23 9.98
C LYS A 685 29.21 -21.68 9.73
N GLN A 686 29.43 -20.98 8.61
CA GLN A 686 30.73 -20.37 8.29
C GLN A 686 31.18 -19.35 9.34
N ASN A 687 30.25 -18.53 9.84
CA ASN A 687 30.55 -17.51 10.85
C ASN A 687 30.82 -18.13 12.22
N LEU A 688 30.10 -19.22 12.58
CA LEU A 688 30.33 -19.93 13.83
C LEU A 688 31.77 -20.42 13.94
N ASP A 689 32.38 -20.92 12.85
CA ASP A 689 33.80 -21.30 12.85
C ASP A 689 34.73 -20.13 13.23
N THR A 690 34.33 -18.90 12.90
CA THR A 690 35.08 -17.67 13.20
C THR A 690 34.89 -17.20 14.64
N VAL A 691 33.71 -17.43 15.24
CA VAL A 691 33.32 -16.87 16.55
C VAL A 691 33.13 -17.90 17.68
N ASN A 692 33.31 -19.20 17.43
CA ASN A 692 32.96 -20.29 18.38
C ASN A 692 33.64 -20.20 19.77
N ASN A 693 34.78 -19.51 19.88
CA ASN A 693 35.54 -19.38 21.13
C ASN A 693 35.45 -17.97 21.76
N SER A 694 34.44 -17.19 21.38
CA SER A 694 34.26 -15.81 21.83
C SER A 694 33.38 -15.77 23.07
N LEU A 695 33.75 -14.98 24.08
CA LEU A 695 32.85 -14.69 25.21
C LEU A 695 31.80 -13.64 24.83
N GLU A 696 32.22 -12.65 24.04
CA GLU A 696 31.38 -11.52 23.66
C GLU A 696 31.63 -11.09 22.21
N ILE A 697 30.56 -10.83 21.47
CA ILE A 697 30.56 -10.23 20.14
C ILE A 697 30.07 -8.78 20.27
N ILE A 698 30.98 -7.84 19.98
CA ILE A 698 30.71 -6.42 19.92
C ILE A 698 30.28 -6.07 18.49
N THR A 699 29.05 -5.58 18.34
CA THR A 699 28.53 -5.15 17.02
C THR A 699 28.52 -3.64 16.90
N ILE A 700 28.74 -3.14 15.68
CA ILE A 700 28.67 -1.70 15.37
C ILE A 700 27.46 -1.32 14.52
N THR A 701 26.66 -2.30 14.10
CA THR A 701 25.43 -2.11 13.34
C THR A 701 24.24 -2.79 14.05
N PRO A 702 23.02 -2.21 13.99
CA PRO A 702 21.80 -2.85 14.47
C PRO A 702 21.45 -4.11 13.69
N GLU A 703 21.83 -4.18 12.40
CA GLU A 703 21.63 -5.32 11.52
C GLU A 703 22.36 -6.57 12.04
N ASP A 704 23.65 -6.41 12.34
CA ASP A 704 24.47 -7.49 12.88
C ASP A 704 24.04 -7.84 14.31
N TYR A 705 23.70 -6.83 15.13
CA TYR A 705 23.16 -7.05 16.47
C TYR A 705 21.93 -7.95 16.44
N ARG A 706 20.91 -7.60 15.64
CA ARG A 706 19.67 -8.39 15.52
C ARG A 706 19.96 -9.81 15.06
N THR A 707 20.89 -9.96 14.13
CA THR A 707 21.23 -11.26 13.56
C THR A 707 21.86 -12.18 14.60
N PHE A 708 22.90 -11.72 15.31
CA PHE A 708 23.55 -12.54 16.33
C PHE A 708 22.71 -12.72 17.60
N SER A 709 21.98 -11.68 18.03
CA SER A 709 21.22 -11.72 19.29
C SER A 709 19.90 -12.49 19.19
N THR A 710 19.24 -12.47 18.03
CA THR A 710 17.93 -13.09 17.80
C THR A 710 18.04 -14.25 16.80
N ALA A 711 18.44 -13.98 15.56
CA ALA A 711 18.35 -14.96 14.47
C ALA A 711 19.21 -16.21 14.73
N TYR A 712 20.44 -16.02 15.21
CA TYR A 712 21.33 -17.15 15.53
C TYR A 712 20.73 -17.99 16.64
N LYS A 713 20.15 -17.39 17.68
CA LYS A 713 19.49 -18.14 18.78
C LYS A 713 18.27 -18.94 18.28
N ASP A 714 17.44 -18.33 17.46
CA ASP A 714 16.24 -18.97 16.90
C ASP A 714 16.61 -20.19 16.03
N TYR A 715 17.56 -20.00 15.11
CA TYR A 715 18.00 -21.07 14.20
C TYR A 715 18.86 -22.14 14.87
N SER A 716 19.64 -21.79 15.89
CA SER A 716 20.40 -22.77 16.69
C SER A 716 19.47 -23.74 17.41
N LYS A 717 18.38 -23.23 18.01
CA LYS A 717 17.34 -24.07 18.63
C LYS A 717 16.70 -25.04 17.63
N LEU A 718 16.41 -24.57 16.41
CA LEU A 718 15.88 -25.42 15.34
C LEU A 718 16.88 -26.49 14.88
N ALA A 719 18.17 -26.16 14.89
CA ALA A 719 19.25 -27.07 14.49
C ALA A 719 19.73 -27.99 15.62
N GLY A 720 19.21 -27.86 16.85
CA GLY A 720 19.68 -28.62 18.01
C GLY A 720 21.10 -28.27 18.45
N ALA A 721 21.60 -27.07 18.09
CA ALA A 721 22.92 -26.58 18.48
C ALA A 721 22.79 -25.55 19.61
N GLU A 722 23.70 -25.56 20.57
CA GLU A 722 23.84 -24.48 21.56
C GLU A 722 24.95 -23.52 21.11
N VAL A 723 24.64 -22.22 21.09
CA VAL A 723 25.58 -21.15 20.73
C VAL A 723 25.81 -20.30 21.97
N PHE A 724 27.07 -20.21 22.42
CA PHE A 724 27.45 -19.53 23.66
C PHE A 724 28.33 -18.30 23.38
N PHE A 725 27.71 -17.14 23.22
CA PHE A 725 28.36 -15.83 23.32
C PHE A 725 27.34 -14.73 23.67
N GLU A 726 27.77 -13.70 24.39
CA GLU A 726 26.98 -12.49 24.62
C GLU A 726 27.14 -11.55 23.40
N VAL A 727 26.08 -10.83 23.02
CA VAL A 727 26.12 -9.89 21.90
C VAL A 727 25.83 -8.49 22.43
N VAL A 728 26.75 -7.55 22.25
CA VAL A 728 26.67 -6.21 22.83
C VAL A 728 26.92 -5.14 21.76
N PRO A 729 25.99 -4.20 21.52
CA PRO A 729 26.26 -3.04 20.67
C PRO A 729 27.34 -2.15 21.28
N LEU A 730 28.32 -1.72 20.48
CA LEU A 730 29.42 -0.88 20.94
C LEU A 730 28.92 0.40 21.63
N GLU A 731 27.92 1.06 21.06
CA GLU A 731 27.30 2.27 21.61
C GLU A 731 26.72 2.08 23.02
N LEU A 732 26.07 0.94 23.32
CA LEU A 732 25.61 0.62 24.67
C LEU A 732 26.77 0.36 25.63
N ARG A 733 27.80 -0.34 25.16
CA ARG A 733 29.02 -0.59 25.96
C ARG A 733 29.71 0.72 26.32
N LEU A 734 29.78 1.66 25.37
CA LEU A 734 30.35 2.99 25.58
C LEU A 734 29.52 3.80 26.58
N LEU A 735 28.19 3.90 26.40
CA LEU A 735 27.33 4.66 27.30
C LEU A 735 27.40 4.19 28.76
N LYS A 736 27.65 2.89 28.99
CA LYS A 736 27.89 2.33 30.33
C LYS A 736 29.25 2.72 30.92
N SER A 737 30.27 2.92 30.08
CA SER A 737 31.66 3.03 30.50
C SER A 737 32.19 4.47 30.54
N ILE A 738 31.66 5.35 29.70
CA ILE A 738 32.17 6.72 29.54
C ILE A 738 31.42 7.73 30.41
N VAL A 739 32.13 8.77 30.84
CA VAL A 739 31.56 9.92 31.55
C VAL A 739 31.41 11.07 30.57
N ILE A 740 30.17 11.46 30.29
CA ILE A 740 29.80 12.55 29.39
C ILE A 740 28.63 13.32 30.02
N ASP A 741 28.62 14.64 29.85
CA ASP A 741 27.53 15.53 30.29
C ASP A 741 26.76 16.04 29.07
N GLY A 742 25.47 15.72 29.02
CA GLY A 742 24.55 16.06 27.95
C GLY A 742 23.45 17.05 28.33
N SER A 743 23.52 17.67 29.52
CA SER A 743 22.42 18.44 30.14
C SER A 743 21.80 19.55 29.28
N ASN A 744 22.55 20.07 28.30
CA ASN A 744 22.13 21.16 27.41
C ASN A 744 21.94 20.74 25.94
N GLU A 745 21.89 19.44 25.65
CA GLU A 745 21.85 18.94 24.28
C GLU A 745 20.57 18.14 23.97
N ASN A 746 19.97 18.46 22.82
CA ASN A 746 18.84 17.73 22.27
C ASN A 746 19.35 16.77 21.19
N ILE A 747 18.87 15.52 21.22
CA ILE A 747 19.22 14.50 20.24
C ILE A 747 17.94 14.02 19.54
N ASN A 748 17.86 14.22 18.23
CA ASN A 748 16.87 13.54 17.40
C ASN A 748 17.45 12.17 17.01
N LEU A 749 17.08 11.12 17.77
CA LEU A 749 17.64 9.78 17.62
C LEU A 749 16.75 8.94 16.68
N HIS A 750 17.22 8.72 15.45
CA HIS A 750 16.64 7.76 14.53
C HIS A 750 17.00 6.33 14.94
N VAL A 751 15.95 5.53 15.09
CA VAL A 751 16.03 4.11 15.47
C VAL A 751 15.56 3.26 14.30
N ALA A 752 16.34 2.25 13.90
CA ALA A 752 15.93 1.33 12.86
C ALA A 752 14.67 0.57 13.32
N CYS A 753 13.72 0.29 12.42
CA CYS A 753 12.42 -0.32 12.75
C CYS A 753 12.52 -1.65 13.51
N PHE A 754 13.66 -2.32 13.44
CA PHE A 754 13.93 -3.61 14.06
C PHE A 754 14.87 -3.54 15.27
N SER A 755 15.23 -2.34 15.71
CA SER A 755 16.12 -2.09 16.86
C SER A 755 15.37 -1.68 18.13
N SER A 756 14.03 -1.80 18.15
CA SER A 756 13.19 -1.28 19.24
C SER A 756 13.65 -1.76 20.61
N GLU A 757 13.97 -3.05 20.74
CA GLU A 757 14.34 -3.70 22.01
C GLU A 757 15.58 -3.08 22.68
N TYR A 758 16.62 -2.69 21.92
CA TYR A 758 17.82 -2.08 22.49
C TYR A 758 17.82 -0.54 22.41
N SER A 759 17.00 0.03 21.53
CA SER A 759 16.90 1.48 21.38
C SER A 759 16.36 2.16 22.64
N ASP A 760 15.46 1.52 23.38
CA ASP A 760 14.89 2.08 24.61
C ASP A 760 15.94 2.13 25.73
N GLU A 761 16.84 1.13 25.81
CA GLU A 761 17.98 1.16 26.74
C GLU A 761 18.98 2.26 26.34
N VAL A 762 19.26 2.45 25.04
CA VAL A 762 20.10 3.57 24.58
C VAL A 762 19.52 4.92 24.99
N ILE A 763 18.22 5.12 24.77
CA ILE A 763 17.51 6.36 25.14
C ILE A 763 17.60 6.58 26.65
N LYS A 764 17.38 5.53 27.44
CA LYS A 764 17.49 5.58 28.90
C LYS A 764 18.89 6.01 29.33
N ARG A 765 19.95 5.39 28.80
CA ARG A 765 21.34 5.71 29.14
C ARG A 765 21.74 7.13 28.71
N LEU A 766 21.30 7.58 27.53
CA LEU A 766 21.50 8.97 27.12
C LEU A 766 20.81 9.94 28.08
N SER A 767 19.59 9.61 28.51
CA SER A 767 18.85 10.43 29.48
C SER A 767 19.53 10.48 30.84
N GLU A 768 20.08 9.36 31.32
CA GLU A 768 20.91 9.29 32.55
C GLU A 768 22.16 10.17 32.48
N LYS A 769 22.68 10.43 31.27
CA LYS A 769 23.80 11.35 31.02
C LYS A 769 23.36 12.81 30.80
N GLY A 770 22.06 13.12 30.93
CA GLY A 770 21.50 14.46 30.84
C GLY A 770 20.96 14.86 29.45
N PHE A 771 21.06 14.02 28.42
CA PHE A 771 20.57 14.35 27.08
C PHE A 771 19.05 14.36 27.00
N ARG A 772 18.49 15.31 26.25
CA ARG A 772 17.05 15.31 25.90
C ARG A 772 16.86 14.58 24.57
N VAL A 773 16.37 13.35 24.62
CA VAL A 773 16.28 12.47 23.43
C VAL A 773 14.86 12.46 22.87
N LYS A 774 14.74 12.80 21.58
CA LYS A 774 13.53 12.62 20.78
C LYS A 774 13.70 11.40 19.88
N LYS A 775 12.96 10.33 20.15
CA LYS A 775 12.94 9.12 19.32
C LYS A 775 12.29 9.44 17.97
N ILE A 776 13.01 9.17 16.88
CA ILE A 776 12.48 9.20 15.51
C ILE A 776 12.26 7.77 15.06
N GLU A 777 11.01 7.37 14.95
CA GLU A 777 10.61 6.09 14.39
C GLU A 777 10.42 6.23 12.87
N GLY A 778 10.96 5.28 12.10
CA GLY A 778 10.91 5.34 10.65
C GLY A 778 11.93 4.42 10.00
N CYS A 779 11.74 4.13 8.72
CA CYS A 779 12.77 3.50 7.91
C CYS A 779 13.59 4.61 7.23
N SER A 780 14.91 4.50 7.28
CA SER A 780 15.81 5.38 6.51
C SER A 780 15.84 5.07 5.01
N GLY A 781 15.19 3.98 4.59
CA GLY A 781 15.29 3.43 3.24
C GLY A 781 16.62 2.74 2.94
N ALA A 782 17.60 2.79 3.84
CA ALA A 782 18.98 2.40 3.51
C ALA A 782 19.14 0.91 3.12
N ILE A 783 18.47 0.01 3.83
CA ILE A 783 18.44 -1.43 3.48
C ILE A 783 17.65 -1.66 2.19
N LEU A 784 16.66 -0.81 1.92
CA LEU A 784 15.77 -0.91 0.77
C LEU A 784 16.37 -0.31 -0.52
N GLU A 785 17.43 0.48 -0.42
CA GLU A 785 18.04 1.20 -1.55
C GLU A 785 18.36 0.29 -2.76
N LYS A 786 18.73 -0.97 -2.49
CA LYS A 786 19.03 -2.01 -3.49
C LYS A 786 17.87 -2.33 -4.45
N SER A 787 16.65 -2.04 -4.04
CA SER A 787 15.43 -2.36 -4.79
C SER A 787 14.51 -1.16 -4.98
N LEU A 788 14.72 -0.10 -4.19
CA LEU A 788 13.76 0.97 -3.95
C LEU A 788 14.43 2.35 -3.96
N GLY A 789 15.51 2.56 -4.73
CA GLY A 789 16.37 3.75 -4.70
C GLY A 789 15.62 5.09 -4.53
N LYS A 790 14.65 5.38 -5.42
CA LYS A 790 13.81 6.59 -5.37
C LYS A 790 13.00 6.68 -4.07
N ARG A 791 12.35 5.60 -3.66
CA ARG A 791 11.60 5.51 -2.39
C ARG A 791 12.52 5.68 -1.17
N ALA A 792 13.71 5.10 -1.20
CA ALA A 792 14.67 5.23 -0.12
C ALA A 792 15.18 6.68 0.03
N ASP A 793 15.38 7.39 -1.10
CA ASP A 793 15.72 8.81 -1.09
C ASP A 793 14.59 9.66 -0.48
N LEU A 794 13.34 9.40 -0.89
CA LEU A 794 12.17 10.10 -0.34
C LEU A 794 12.04 9.89 1.17
N MET A 795 12.29 8.68 1.68
CA MET A 795 12.21 8.38 3.12
C MET A 795 13.26 9.18 3.90
N ALA A 796 14.49 9.18 3.37
CA ALA A 796 15.61 9.86 3.99
C ALA A 796 15.40 11.39 4.03
N ARG A 797 14.93 11.98 2.92
CA ARG A 797 14.60 13.41 2.83
C ARG A 797 13.47 13.80 3.79
N ALA A 798 12.37 13.02 3.81
CA ALA A 798 11.23 13.29 4.67
C ALA A 798 11.59 13.32 6.17
N ILE A 799 12.50 12.45 6.60
CA ILE A 799 13.02 12.46 7.98
C ILE A 799 13.89 13.70 8.21
N GLY A 800 14.82 13.99 7.29
CA GLY A 800 15.74 15.11 7.45
C GLY A 800 15.05 16.47 7.46
N GLU A 801 14.07 16.70 6.58
CA GLU A 801 13.26 17.92 6.55
C GLU A 801 12.48 18.13 7.86
N ARG A 802 11.98 17.04 8.47
CA ARG A 802 11.15 17.10 9.67
C ARG A 802 11.94 17.31 10.96
N TYR A 803 13.17 16.80 11.04
CA TYR A 803 13.94 16.76 12.29
C TYR A 803 15.29 17.50 12.22
N GLY A 804 15.74 17.94 11.05
CA GLY A 804 17.02 18.63 10.88
C GLY A 804 18.20 17.68 11.08
N LYS A 805 19.08 17.97 12.05
CA LYS A 805 20.23 17.09 12.38
C LYS A 805 19.72 15.79 13.01
N VAL A 806 20.11 14.65 12.42
CA VAL A 806 19.71 13.31 12.86
C VAL A 806 20.91 12.56 13.43
N VAL A 807 20.77 12.00 14.63
CA VAL A 807 21.68 10.97 15.16
C VAL A 807 21.02 9.62 14.92
N THR A 808 21.73 8.62 14.40
CA THR A 808 21.14 7.31 14.08
C THR A 808 21.94 6.16 14.67
N LEU A 809 21.23 5.11 15.11
CA LEU A 809 21.88 3.84 15.53
C LEU A 809 22.39 3.03 14.33
N CYS A 810 21.81 3.25 13.14
CA CYS A 810 22.11 2.50 11.93
C CYS A 810 23.15 3.24 11.05
N PRO A 811 24.35 2.68 10.80
CA PRO A 811 25.34 3.30 9.92
C PRO A 811 24.91 3.41 8.45
N LEU A 812 24.15 2.43 7.95
CA LEU A 812 23.56 2.47 6.62
C LEU A 812 22.57 3.65 6.50
N ALA A 813 21.77 3.89 7.54
CA ALA A 813 20.89 5.05 7.60
C ALA A 813 21.66 6.37 7.56
N ALA A 814 22.78 6.48 8.29
CA ALA A 814 23.61 7.68 8.27
C ALA A 814 24.15 7.96 6.85
N ALA A 815 24.67 6.93 6.17
CA ALA A 815 25.11 7.05 4.78
C ALA A 815 23.97 7.50 3.87
N LYS A 816 22.79 6.88 4.00
CA LYS A 816 21.63 7.23 3.18
C LYS A 816 21.12 8.65 3.42
N PHE A 817 21.07 9.11 4.67
CA PHE A 817 20.74 10.50 4.98
C PHE A 817 21.75 11.46 4.36
N ARG A 818 23.06 11.20 4.50
CA ARG A 818 24.12 12.02 3.90
C ARG A 818 24.00 12.07 2.37
N SER A 819 23.66 10.95 1.73
CA SER A 819 23.55 10.86 0.27
C SER A 819 22.42 11.71 -0.32
N VAL A 820 21.42 12.08 0.49
CA VAL A 820 20.35 13.02 0.10
C VAL A 820 20.51 14.42 0.70
N GLY A 821 21.70 14.74 1.21
CA GLY A 821 22.03 16.06 1.75
C GLY A 821 21.54 16.33 3.19
N ILE A 822 21.11 15.30 3.92
CA ILE A 822 20.69 15.43 5.32
C ILE A 822 21.89 15.30 6.25
N ASN A 823 22.01 16.24 7.20
CA ASN A 823 23.06 16.22 8.21
C ASN A 823 22.81 15.09 9.22
N ALA A 824 23.48 13.95 9.02
CA ALA A 824 23.35 12.79 9.87
C ALA A 824 24.69 12.26 10.38
N VAL A 825 24.69 11.80 11.64
CA VAL A 825 25.81 11.09 12.27
C VAL A 825 25.31 9.81 12.94
N THR A 826 26.16 8.80 12.99
CA THR A 826 25.92 7.62 13.83
C THR A 826 26.08 7.99 15.30
N LEU A 827 25.44 7.24 16.20
CA LEU A 827 25.65 7.42 17.63
C LEU A 827 27.11 7.16 18.02
N ILE A 828 27.79 6.20 17.38
CA ILE A 828 29.23 5.96 17.59
C ILE A 828 30.06 7.21 17.24
N GLU A 829 29.80 7.85 16.09
CA GLU A 829 30.47 9.11 15.71
C GLU A 829 30.16 10.23 16.70
N PHE A 830 28.90 10.36 17.12
CA PHE A 830 28.50 11.35 18.13
C PHE A 830 29.22 11.16 19.47
N LEU A 831 29.33 9.92 19.96
CA LEU A 831 30.06 9.61 21.19
C LEU A 831 31.57 9.83 21.04
N ALA A 832 32.13 9.55 19.86
CA ALA A 832 33.54 9.81 19.57
C ALA A 832 33.89 11.30 19.66
N GLU A 833 33.02 12.16 19.12
CA GLU A 833 33.17 13.62 19.24
C GLU A 833 33.19 14.08 20.70
N LYS A 834 32.31 13.50 21.55
CA LYS A 834 32.31 13.78 23.00
C LYS A 834 33.56 13.30 23.72
N LEU A 835 34.21 12.27 23.19
CA LEU A 835 35.50 11.80 23.67
C LEU A 835 36.69 12.59 23.09
N GLY A 836 36.45 13.67 22.33
CA GLY A 836 37.51 14.47 21.71
C GLY A 836 38.25 13.76 20.58
N ILE A 837 37.64 12.73 19.96
CA ILE A 837 38.17 12.07 18.78
C ILE A 837 37.63 12.80 17.55
N GLN A 838 38.50 13.42 16.75
CA GLN A 838 38.09 14.06 15.51
C GLN A 838 37.74 13.00 14.45
N SER A 839 36.47 12.94 14.08
CA SER A 839 35.89 12.03 13.08
C SER A 839 35.88 12.63 11.65
N ALA A 840 36.03 13.96 11.54
CA ALA A 840 35.82 14.71 10.30
C ALA A 840 36.77 14.34 9.13
N GLN A 841 37.96 13.80 9.40
CA GLN A 841 38.92 13.41 8.35
C GLN A 841 38.54 12.14 7.56
N TYR A 842 37.51 11.41 8.00
CA TYR A 842 37.07 10.15 7.37
C TYR A 842 35.58 10.17 7.03
N GLN A 843 34.93 11.34 7.11
CA GLN A 843 33.57 11.54 6.61
C GLN A 843 33.60 11.43 5.08
N VAL A 844 33.43 10.21 4.58
CA VAL A 844 33.13 9.99 3.18
C VAL A 844 31.73 10.55 2.95
N VAL A 845 31.65 11.67 2.23
CA VAL A 845 30.43 12.01 1.49
C VAL A 845 30.25 10.86 0.51
N SER A 846 29.24 10.03 0.72
CA SER A 846 28.89 8.90 -0.15
C SER A 846 29.13 9.29 -1.61
N PHE A 847 30.08 8.64 -2.28
CA PHE A 847 30.30 8.88 -3.70
C PHE A 847 29.02 8.45 -4.43
N GLN A 848 28.39 9.38 -5.12
CA GLN A 848 27.24 9.10 -5.98
C GLN A 848 27.65 9.25 -7.43
N LEU A 849 27.15 8.34 -8.26
CA LEU A 849 27.23 8.49 -9.70
C LEU A 849 26.29 9.60 -10.15
N ASP A 850 26.83 10.54 -10.94
CA ASP A 850 26.02 11.49 -11.70
C ASP A 850 25.13 10.77 -12.72
N GLU A 851 24.01 11.38 -13.08
CA GLU A 851 23.02 10.79 -14.01
C GLU A 851 23.64 10.43 -15.37
N ASN A 852 24.60 11.20 -15.87
CA ASN A 852 25.30 10.89 -17.12
C ASN A 852 26.09 9.57 -17.01
N SER A 853 26.69 9.31 -15.85
CA SER A 853 27.41 8.07 -15.59
C SER A 853 26.48 6.87 -15.45
N LYS A 854 25.30 7.05 -14.84
CA LYS A 854 24.27 6.01 -14.78
C LYS A 854 23.74 5.67 -16.18
N GLU A 855 23.44 6.68 -16.97
CA GLU A 855 23.00 6.51 -18.36
C GLU A 855 24.07 5.86 -19.23
N TYR A 856 25.35 6.21 -19.01
CA TYR A 856 26.48 5.54 -19.65
C TYR A 856 26.57 4.06 -19.29
N ILE A 857 26.46 3.70 -18.00
CA ILE A 857 26.44 2.29 -17.56
C ILE A 857 25.29 1.54 -18.23
N LYS A 858 24.08 2.11 -18.23
CA LYS A 858 22.91 1.51 -18.87
C LYS A 858 23.14 1.25 -20.36
N LYS A 859 23.66 2.24 -21.08
CA LYS A 859 23.96 2.13 -22.51
C LYS A 859 25.01 1.05 -22.79
N GLU A 860 26.09 1.01 -22.01
CA GLU A 860 27.17 0.04 -22.21
C GLU A 860 26.76 -1.39 -21.85
N LEU A 861 25.92 -1.56 -20.83
CA LEU A 861 25.34 -2.84 -20.46
C LEU A 861 24.46 -3.40 -21.60
N ILE A 862 23.54 -2.58 -22.13
CA ILE A 862 22.69 -2.94 -23.28
C ILE A 862 23.54 -3.33 -24.48
N ALA A 863 24.52 -2.50 -24.82
CA ALA A 863 25.40 -2.73 -25.96
C ALA A 863 26.21 -4.03 -25.80
N SER A 864 26.71 -4.31 -24.58
CA SER A 864 27.50 -5.51 -24.30
C SER A 864 26.66 -6.78 -24.34
N ILE A 865 25.43 -6.74 -23.83
CA ILE A 865 24.45 -7.85 -23.92
C ILE A 865 24.17 -8.18 -25.39
N LEU A 866 23.77 -7.18 -26.17
CA LEU A 866 23.45 -7.37 -27.60
C LEU A 866 24.66 -7.84 -28.39
N SER A 867 25.83 -7.22 -28.20
CA SER A 867 27.06 -7.62 -28.91
C SER A 867 27.46 -9.06 -28.59
N SER A 868 27.36 -9.48 -27.34
CA SER A 868 27.76 -10.82 -26.91
C SER A 868 26.78 -11.88 -27.41
N LEU A 869 25.47 -11.61 -27.34
CA LEU A 869 24.44 -12.49 -27.92
C LEU A 869 24.56 -12.60 -29.45
N ASN A 870 24.75 -11.47 -30.13
CA ASN A 870 24.95 -11.46 -31.59
C ASN A 870 26.18 -12.28 -32.00
N SER A 871 27.24 -12.31 -31.18
CA SER A 871 28.43 -13.13 -31.45
C SER A 871 28.14 -14.64 -31.42
N GLN A 872 27.09 -15.06 -30.70
CA GLN A 872 26.68 -16.45 -30.54
C GLN A 872 25.40 -16.80 -31.33
N VAL A 873 24.90 -15.88 -32.17
CA VAL A 873 23.59 -16.03 -32.82
C VAL A 873 23.47 -17.30 -33.66
N ASN A 874 24.55 -17.74 -34.31
CA ASN A 874 24.54 -18.96 -35.11
C ASN A 874 24.37 -20.21 -34.23
N LEU A 875 25.10 -20.29 -33.11
CA LEU A 875 24.97 -21.41 -32.16
C LEU A 875 23.59 -21.46 -31.51
N ILE A 876 23.01 -20.30 -31.21
CA ILE A 876 21.64 -20.21 -30.67
C ILE A 876 20.62 -20.61 -31.75
N ALA A 877 20.83 -20.19 -33.00
CA ALA A 877 19.97 -20.55 -34.13
C ALA A 877 19.97 -22.07 -34.39
N ASP A 878 21.14 -22.71 -34.29
CA ASP A 878 21.29 -24.17 -34.45
C ASP A 878 20.53 -24.96 -33.36
N THR A 879 20.27 -24.33 -32.20
CA THR A 879 19.49 -24.94 -31.12
C THR A 879 18.00 -24.61 -31.18
N ALA A 880 17.58 -23.60 -31.95
CA ALA A 880 16.23 -23.04 -31.87
C ALA A 880 15.12 -24.08 -32.18
N SER A 881 15.39 -25.08 -33.01
CA SER A 881 14.45 -26.14 -33.35
C SER A 881 14.07 -27.05 -32.16
N PHE A 882 14.87 -27.06 -31.09
CA PHE A 882 14.56 -27.78 -29.84
C PHE A 882 13.65 -27.01 -28.88
N SER A 883 13.13 -25.84 -29.27
CA SER A 883 12.29 -24.98 -28.40
C SER A 883 10.87 -25.51 -28.15
N THR A 884 10.42 -26.53 -28.87
CA THR A 884 9.09 -27.14 -28.69
C THR A 884 8.93 -27.92 -27.39
N SER A 885 10.05 -28.22 -26.72
CA SER A 885 10.13 -28.89 -25.41
C SER A 885 9.73 -28.02 -24.21
N GLY A 886 9.41 -26.74 -24.43
CA GLY A 886 9.10 -25.79 -23.37
C GLY A 886 10.35 -25.17 -22.72
N VAL A 887 10.15 -24.09 -21.96
CA VAL A 887 11.22 -23.20 -21.50
C VAL A 887 12.27 -23.92 -20.64
N ASP A 888 11.87 -24.72 -19.66
CA ASP A 888 12.81 -25.35 -18.72
C ASP A 888 13.70 -26.43 -19.37
N GLU A 889 13.17 -27.17 -20.34
CA GLU A 889 13.94 -28.16 -21.10
C GLU A 889 14.89 -27.47 -22.07
N TYR A 890 14.41 -26.44 -22.76
CA TYR A 890 15.23 -25.67 -23.68
C TYR A 890 16.39 -24.93 -22.97
N LYS A 891 16.16 -24.42 -21.75
CA LYS A 891 17.22 -23.80 -20.92
C LYS A 891 18.42 -24.72 -20.74
N LYS A 892 18.21 -26.01 -20.48
CA LYS A 892 19.31 -26.98 -20.30
C LYS A 892 20.17 -27.13 -21.56
N ILE A 893 19.59 -26.90 -22.73
CA ILE A 893 20.27 -27.02 -24.02
C ILE A 893 21.17 -25.80 -24.26
N ILE A 894 20.65 -24.59 -24.02
CA ILE A 894 21.34 -23.34 -24.36
C ILE A 894 22.19 -22.76 -23.21
N GLU A 895 22.05 -23.27 -21.98
CA GLU A 895 22.79 -22.81 -20.80
C GLU A 895 24.30 -22.66 -21.03
N PRO A 896 25.03 -23.63 -21.63
CA PRO A 896 26.47 -23.48 -21.86
C PRO A 896 26.82 -22.28 -22.75
N ILE A 897 25.98 -21.98 -23.74
CA ILE A 897 26.16 -20.85 -24.66
C ILE A 897 25.95 -19.54 -23.88
N ILE A 898 24.87 -19.46 -23.09
CA ILE A 898 24.56 -18.26 -22.31
C ILE A 898 25.61 -18.00 -21.23
N VAL A 899 26.17 -19.05 -20.62
CA VAL A 899 27.27 -18.91 -19.66
C VAL A 899 28.52 -18.28 -20.31
N GLN A 900 28.82 -18.57 -21.58
CA GLN A 900 29.90 -17.90 -22.32
C GLN A 900 29.56 -16.46 -22.68
N VAL A 901 28.31 -16.20 -23.07
CA VAL A 901 27.81 -14.84 -23.31
C VAL A 901 28.01 -13.98 -22.07
N VAL A 902 27.66 -14.50 -20.89
CA VAL A 902 27.84 -13.81 -19.60
C VAL A 902 29.30 -13.50 -19.31
N ASP A 903 30.22 -14.44 -19.56
CA ASP A 903 31.65 -14.22 -19.38
C ASP A 903 32.18 -13.06 -20.25
N ASN A 904 31.72 -12.99 -21.51
CA ASN A 904 32.13 -11.95 -22.45
C ASN A 904 31.56 -10.58 -22.07
N ILE A 905 30.30 -10.53 -21.62
CA ILE A 905 29.68 -9.30 -21.10
C ILE A 905 30.51 -8.77 -19.93
N GLY A 906 30.84 -9.63 -18.95
CA GLY A 906 31.55 -9.22 -17.75
C GLY A 906 32.93 -8.62 -18.03
N LYS A 907 33.72 -9.27 -18.89
CA LYS A 907 35.06 -8.79 -19.29
C LYS A 907 34.98 -7.46 -20.05
N THR A 908 34.02 -7.32 -20.96
CA THR A 908 33.84 -6.11 -21.77
C THR A 908 33.48 -4.92 -20.88
N ILE A 909 32.52 -5.11 -19.97
CA ILE A 909 32.09 -4.08 -19.02
C ILE A 909 33.22 -3.69 -18.08
N ALA A 910 33.94 -4.67 -17.51
CA ALA A 910 35.07 -4.40 -16.64
C ALA A 910 36.13 -3.53 -17.33
N SER A 911 36.49 -3.86 -18.57
CA SER A 911 37.46 -3.09 -19.37
C SER A 911 37.00 -1.65 -19.61
N LYS A 912 35.73 -1.46 -20.02
CA LYS A 912 35.19 -0.12 -20.32
C LYS A 912 35.04 0.76 -19.07
N LEU A 913 34.66 0.18 -17.94
CA LEU A 913 34.42 0.94 -16.70
C LEU A 913 35.69 1.20 -15.89
N SER A 914 36.73 0.38 -16.04
CA SER A 914 37.99 0.53 -15.29
C SER A 914 38.63 1.93 -15.46
N GLY A 915 38.56 2.50 -16.66
CA GLY A 915 39.08 3.85 -16.94
C GLY A 915 38.35 4.95 -16.16
N SER A 916 37.01 4.93 -16.20
CA SER A 916 36.16 5.89 -15.50
C SER A 916 36.27 5.79 -13.98
N ILE A 917 36.37 4.57 -13.45
CA ILE A 917 36.56 4.34 -12.00
C ILE A 917 37.91 4.92 -11.56
N ARG A 918 38.98 4.67 -12.32
CA ARG A 918 40.33 5.18 -12.03
C ARG A 918 40.40 6.70 -12.02
N GLN A 919 39.66 7.37 -12.90
CA GLN A 919 39.61 8.83 -12.98
C GLN A 919 38.85 9.47 -11.81
N LYS A 920 37.84 8.77 -11.27
CA LYS A 920 36.96 9.28 -10.19
C LYS A 920 37.44 8.91 -8.79
N SER A 921 38.38 7.97 -8.63
CA SER A 921 38.99 7.60 -7.36
C SER A 921 40.28 8.38 -7.06
N SER A 922 40.53 8.73 -5.79
CA SER A 922 41.83 9.29 -5.35
C SER A 922 42.94 8.21 -5.28
N GLN A 923 44.17 8.57 -4.86
CA GLN A 923 45.26 7.59 -4.63
C GLN A 923 45.01 6.67 -3.43
N SER A 924 44.07 7.00 -2.53
CA SER A 924 43.71 6.19 -1.37
C SER A 924 43.02 4.88 -1.77
N SER A 925 43.42 3.75 -1.15
CA SER A 925 42.79 2.44 -1.35
C SER A 925 41.31 2.42 -0.92
N ILE A 926 40.94 3.24 0.06
CA ILE A 926 39.56 3.35 0.55
C ILE A 926 38.67 4.03 -0.49
N ASP A 927 39.15 5.11 -1.13
CA ASP A 927 38.36 5.85 -2.13
C ASP A 927 38.11 5.01 -3.39
N LYS A 928 39.10 4.21 -3.81
CA LYS A 928 38.93 3.26 -4.93
C LYS A 928 37.84 2.22 -4.65
N ALA A 929 37.84 1.65 -3.45
CA ALA A 929 36.85 0.65 -3.06
C ALA A 929 35.42 1.23 -3.04
N ILE A 930 35.27 2.49 -2.60
CA ILE A 930 33.98 3.19 -2.54
C ILE A 930 33.45 3.50 -3.95
N VAL A 931 34.29 4.04 -4.84
CA VAL A 931 33.90 4.33 -6.22
C VAL A 931 33.53 3.02 -6.94
N LEU A 932 34.32 1.96 -6.76
CA LEU A 932 34.03 0.65 -7.33
C LEU A 932 32.68 0.10 -6.83
N ALA A 933 32.42 0.18 -5.52
CA ALA A 933 31.16 -0.29 -4.94
C ALA A 933 29.95 0.42 -5.55
N GLU A 934 30.02 1.74 -5.79
CA GLU A 934 28.91 2.48 -6.38
C GLU A 934 28.69 2.14 -7.88
N TYR A 935 29.76 1.95 -8.64
CA TYR A 935 29.66 1.45 -10.04
C TYR A 935 29.02 0.05 -10.09
N LEU A 936 29.41 -0.86 -9.20
CA LEU A 936 28.84 -2.21 -9.12
C LEU A 936 27.36 -2.19 -8.71
N LYS A 937 27.00 -1.32 -7.77
CA LYS A 937 25.63 -1.08 -7.34
C LYS A 937 24.76 -0.61 -8.51
N GLU A 938 25.24 0.35 -9.30
CA GLU A 938 24.50 0.87 -10.45
C GLU A 938 24.36 -0.15 -11.58
N ILE A 939 25.39 -0.97 -11.85
CA ILE A 939 25.29 -2.09 -12.79
C ILE A 939 24.21 -3.08 -12.31
N SER A 940 24.17 -3.39 -11.01
CA SER A 940 23.16 -4.27 -10.42
C SER A 940 21.75 -3.68 -10.55
N ASN A 941 21.59 -2.40 -10.24
CA ASN A 941 20.32 -1.68 -10.38
C ASN A 941 19.84 -1.70 -11.83
N THR A 942 20.73 -1.38 -12.76
CA THR A 942 20.43 -1.39 -14.20
C THR A 942 20.01 -2.78 -14.66
N LEU A 943 20.76 -3.83 -14.32
CA LEU A 943 20.42 -5.22 -14.67
C LEU A 943 19.04 -5.65 -14.13
N SER A 944 18.67 -5.16 -12.95
CA SER A 944 17.38 -5.50 -12.31
C SER A 944 16.19 -4.72 -12.88
N THR A 945 16.41 -3.54 -13.45
CA THR A 945 15.36 -2.63 -13.95
C THR A 945 15.17 -2.70 -15.45
N ILE A 946 16.12 -3.30 -16.17
CA ILE A 946 16.10 -3.34 -17.61
C ILE A 946 15.01 -4.27 -18.13
N GLU A 947 14.17 -3.76 -19.02
CA GLU A 947 13.16 -4.54 -19.73
C GLU A 947 13.86 -5.36 -20.82
N LEU A 948 14.39 -6.52 -20.43
CA LEU A 948 15.14 -7.41 -21.33
C LEU A 948 14.33 -7.76 -22.58
N ASP A 949 13.01 -7.92 -22.49
CA ASP A 949 12.14 -8.17 -23.65
C ASP A 949 12.23 -7.07 -24.72
N LYS A 950 12.27 -5.79 -24.30
CA LYS A 950 12.46 -4.67 -25.22
C LYS A 950 13.88 -4.61 -25.76
N VAL A 951 14.87 -4.85 -24.89
CA VAL A 951 16.29 -4.85 -25.28
C VAL A 951 16.61 -5.97 -26.27
N MET A 952 15.92 -7.10 -26.16
CA MET A 952 16.14 -8.28 -27.00
C MET A 952 15.53 -8.16 -28.39
N GLN A 953 14.61 -7.23 -28.66
CA GLN A 953 13.96 -7.12 -29.98
C GLN A 953 14.93 -7.08 -31.18
N PRO A 954 16.05 -6.32 -31.15
CA PRO A 954 17.02 -6.34 -32.23
C PRO A 954 17.68 -7.72 -32.42
N PHE A 955 17.99 -8.42 -31.32
CA PHE A 955 18.53 -9.78 -31.36
C PHE A 955 17.47 -10.77 -31.89
N THR A 956 16.22 -10.65 -31.46
CA THR A 956 15.11 -11.49 -31.93
C THR A 956 14.93 -11.37 -33.45
N SER A 957 14.97 -10.15 -33.99
CA SER A 957 14.96 -9.94 -35.45
C SER A 957 16.15 -10.59 -36.15
N LEU A 958 17.35 -10.50 -35.56
CA LEU A 958 18.54 -11.15 -36.11
C LEU A 958 18.44 -12.68 -36.06
N LEU A 959 17.97 -13.24 -34.95
CA LEU A 959 17.78 -14.68 -34.78
C LEU A 959 16.78 -15.24 -35.81
N LYS A 960 15.66 -14.54 -36.03
CA LYS A 960 14.70 -14.87 -37.10
C LYS A 960 15.35 -14.96 -38.48
N SER A 961 16.31 -14.08 -38.78
CA SER A 961 17.00 -14.12 -40.07
C SER A 961 17.98 -15.29 -40.22
N ARG A 962 18.30 -15.99 -39.12
CA ARG A 962 19.31 -17.06 -39.06
C ARG A 962 18.69 -18.45 -38.89
N VAL A 963 17.50 -18.55 -38.31
CA VAL A 963 16.81 -19.82 -38.12
C VAL A 963 15.96 -20.14 -39.36
N THR A 964 16.21 -21.29 -39.98
CA THR A 964 15.46 -21.76 -41.16
C THR A 964 14.30 -22.70 -40.82
N GLU A 965 14.33 -23.30 -39.64
CA GLU A 965 13.31 -24.25 -39.16
C GLU A 965 12.23 -23.55 -38.32
N GLU A 966 11.04 -24.14 -38.22
CA GLU A 966 9.96 -23.60 -37.39
C GLU A 966 10.28 -23.78 -35.90
N TYR A 967 10.14 -22.72 -35.11
CA TYR A 967 10.47 -22.72 -33.69
C TYR A 967 9.55 -21.78 -32.90
N ASP A 968 9.41 -22.04 -31.60
CA ASP A 968 8.68 -21.14 -30.71
C ASP A 968 9.63 -20.03 -30.22
N GLU A 969 9.51 -18.87 -30.86
CA GLU A 969 10.26 -17.66 -30.52
C GLU A 969 10.08 -17.24 -29.06
N ASN A 970 8.87 -17.36 -28.51
CA ASN A 970 8.61 -16.95 -27.15
C ASN A 970 9.36 -17.85 -26.17
N VAL A 971 9.42 -19.16 -26.45
CA VAL A 971 10.19 -20.11 -25.62
C VAL A 971 11.68 -19.80 -25.68
N VAL A 972 12.23 -19.56 -26.87
CA VAL A 972 13.66 -19.27 -27.04
C VAL A 972 14.06 -17.98 -26.32
N ILE A 973 13.33 -16.90 -26.55
CA ILE A 973 13.63 -15.59 -25.94
C ILE A 973 13.43 -15.65 -24.42
N SER A 974 12.35 -16.28 -23.95
CA SER A 974 12.11 -16.45 -22.51
C SER A 974 13.22 -17.25 -21.83
N ALA A 975 13.72 -18.32 -22.47
CA ALA A 975 14.81 -19.13 -21.94
C ALA A 975 16.13 -18.34 -21.85
N ILE A 976 16.46 -17.56 -22.88
CA ILE A 976 17.66 -16.69 -22.89
C ILE A 976 17.56 -15.64 -21.77
N ILE A 977 16.42 -14.97 -21.64
CA ILE A 977 16.18 -13.96 -20.62
C ILE A 977 16.31 -14.56 -19.22
N GLN A 978 15.70 -15.73 -18.98
CA GLN A 978 15.82 -16.41 -17.70
C GLN A 978 17.26 -16.82 -17.40
N LEU A 979 18.01 -17.38 -18.36
CA LEU A 979 19.40 -17.76 -18.14
C LEU A 979 20.33 -16.57 -17.91
N LEU A 980 20.11 -15.43 -18.58
CA LEU A 980 20.84 -14.20 -18.31
C LEU A 980 20.57 -13.72 -16.86
N ARG A 981 19.31 -13.79 -16.41
CA ARG A 981 18.95 -13.46 -15.02
C ARG A 981 19.58 -14.44 -14.03
N ASP A 982 19.48 -15.74 -14.28
CA ASP A 982 20.03 -16.82 -13.44
C ASP A 982 21.56 -16.69 -13.28
N ASN A 983 22.26 -16.14 -14.27
CA ASN A 983 23.71 -15.95 -14.28
C ASN A 983 24.19 -14.54 -13.86
N THR A 984 23.31 -13.70 -13.31
CA THR A 984 23.66 -12.33 -12.88
C THR A 984 24.79 -12.31 -11.85
N GLU A 985 24.82 -13.27 -10.93
CA GLU A 985 25.89 -13.39 -9.92
C GLU A 985 27.25 -13.68 -10.52
N LYS A 986 27.26 -14.57 -11.52
CA LYS A 986 28.48 -14.91 -12.24
C LYS A 986 29.00 -13.68 -12.98
N LEU A 987 28.11 -12.95 -13.66
CA LEU A 987 28.45 -11.69 -14.34
C LEU A 987 29.14 -10.70 -13.40
N LYS A 988 28.53 -10.46 -12.23
CA LYS A 988 29.09 -9.56 -11.20
C LYS A 988 30.46 -10.00 -10.72
N THR A 989 30.60 -11.28 -10.40
CA THR A 989 31.87 -11.85 -9.90
C THR A 989 32.99 -11.62 -10.90
N ILE A 990 32.71 -11.78 -12.20
CA ILE A 990 33.67 -11.53 -13.28
C ILE A 990 34.04 -10.05 -13.33
N ILE A 991 33.05 -9.15 -13.29
CA ILE A 991 33.29 -7.71 -13.32
C ILE A 991 34.18 -7.29 -12.15
N VAL A 992 33.88 -7.72 -10.92
CA VAL A 992 34.68 -7.41 -9.74
C VAL A 992 36.09 -7.95 -9.85
N THR A 993 36.22 -9.21 -10.25
CA THR A 993 37.53 -9.86 -10.36
C THR A 993 38.42 -9.14 -11.37
N GLU A 994 37.88 -8.79 -12.54
CA GLU A 994 38.63 -8.12 -13.61
C GLU A 994 38.94 -6.65 -13.28
N ILE A 995 38.02 -5.92 -12.64
CA ILE A 995 38.29 -4.55 -12.21
C ILE A 995 39.32 -4.53 -11.06
N SER A 996 39.21 -5.44 -10.09
CA SER A 996 40.16 -5.53 -8.97
C SER A 996 41.58 -5.81 -9.47
N LYS A 997 41.73 -6.75 -10.41
CA LYS A 997 43.03 -6.99 -11.09
C LYS A 997 43.61 -5.75 -11.76
N THR A 998 42.75 -4.88 -12.29
CA THR A 998 43.16 -3.68 -13.04
C THR A 998 43.50 -2.50 -12.14
N LEU A 999 42.83 -2.36 -10.99
CA LEU A 999 42.95 -1.19 -10.11
C LEU A 999 43.96 -1.35 -8.96
N GLY A 1000 44.39 -2.58 -8.68
CA GLY A 1000 45.26 -2.95 -7.55
C GLY A 1000 44.46 -3.06 -6.27
#